data_AF-A0A8B9P6N6-F1
#
_entry.id   AF-A0A8B9P6N6-F1
#
_cell.length_a   1.000
_cell.length_b   1.000
_cell.length_c   1.000
_cell.angle_alpha   90.00
_cell.angle_beta   90.00
_cell.angle_gamma   90.00
#
_symmetry.space_group_name_H-M   'P 1'
#
loop_
_entity.id
_entity.type
_entity.pdbx_description
1 polymer ?
#
loop_
_entity_poly.entity_id
_entity_poly.type
_entity_poly.pdbx_seq_one_letter_code
_entity_poly.pdbx_strand_id
1 'polypeptide(L)'
;MTMSNSKLFMRRIRLSISHKEAGILVLKSVNEEYKLQVTANPFQIELQSTDGIVLSMNSNGLLYFEHLQPPPSDSKTTAENKEEAASDSSKETQEDLGLWQEKFGSFLDIKAHGPSSVGMDFSLHGFEHVYGIPQHTETLLLKNTSDGDAYRLYNLDIFGHKIHDKIGIYGSVPFLLAHKPNRTSGIFWLNSSETLVDISTKAVAEHVPSRSTAETAKQRVLPRTDVRWMSESGIIDAFLLMGPTAFDVFKQFAELTGTQALPPLFSLGYHQCRWNYEDEQDVKAVDAGFDEHDIPYDVIWLDIEHTDGKRYFTWDKKKFQNPKRMQELLRKKKRKLVVIVDPHIKVDPTYTLYSQGKDKGYFVKDRNGQDFEGICWPGSSCYLDFTNPEVRKWYADQFAFKTYKGSTNILFVWNDMNEPSVFRGAELTMQKDAVHYSSWEHREVHNLYGFYQQMATADGLIKRSLGKERPFVLTRSFFAGSQKYGAVWTGDNTAEWEYLKISIPMLLTISIAGISFCGADVGGFIGDPEPELLVRWYQAGAYQPFFRGHSNMESKRREPWLFGEKNTQIIREAIRERYVLLPYLYTLFYRAHTAAEPVMRPLWIEFPGKIDTFGVENEYMLGNALLVHPVTEREVRTVSVLLPGSEEIWYDFRKFKQVEAAGTLKIPVTLENIPVFQRGGTVIPLKTRAGKSTEWMIDISYELHVAPDTEGYAKGELYLDDGHSFQYLHEKQFLHQKFTFHKQVLSSSCTDEKGQYLPTCIVERVIILGLGQQPMSVATCLKDGKEKEVVFTYDTKTSVLTLEKLALNVGADWEIHIK
;
A
#
# COMPACT_ATOMS: atom_id res chain seq x y z
N MET A 1 -5.37 2.52 -19.66
CA MET A 1 -6.54 1.81 -20.22
C MET A 1 -7.39 1.35 -19.04
N THR A 2 -8.44 2.10 -18.77
CA THR A 2 -9.37 1.89 -17.65
C THR A 2 -10.11 0.57 -17.82
N MET A 3 -10.26 -0.19 -16.73
CA MET A 3 -11.22 -1.29 -16.70
C MET A 3 -12.57 -0.75 -17.16
N SER A 4 -13.02 -1.23 -18.33
CA SER A 4 -14.43 -1.20 -18.68
C SER A 4 -15.16 -2.03 -17.62
N ASN A 5 -15.70 -1.34 -16.62
CA ASN A 5 -16.80 -1.74 -15.74
C ASN A 5 -17.14 -3.24 -15.80
N SER A 6 -16.36 -4.08 -15.11
CA SER A 6 -16.95 -5.29 -14.55
C SER A 6 -17.99 -4.80 -13.56
N LYS A 7 -19.26 -5.03 -13.88
CA LYS A 7 -20.40 -4.70 -13.02
C LYS A 7 -20.29 -5.48 -11.70
N LEU A 8 -19.49 -4.98 -10.77
CA LEU A 8 -19.70 -5.22 -9.34
C LEU A 8 -21.01 -4.50 -9.01
N PHE A 9 -22.13 -5.20 -9.18
CA PHE A 9 -23.41 -4.72 -8.67
C PHE A 9 -23.34 -4.77 -7.15
N MET A 10 -22.81 -3.73 -6.50
CA MET A 10 -23.32 -3.39 -5.19
C MET A 10 -24.79 -3.02 -5.37
N ARG A 11 -25.62 -3.51 -4.44
CA ARG A 11 -27.03 -3.16 -4.35
C ARG A 11 -27.08 -1.66 -4.05
N ARG A 12 -27.26 -0.81 -5.08
CA ARG A 12 -27.39 0.64 -4.88
C ARG A 12 -28.62 0.87 -4.00
N ILE A 13 -28.38 1.21 -2.74
CA ILE A 13 -29.43 1.55 -1.81
C ILE A 13 -29.87 2.97 -2.14
N ARG A 14 -31.05 3.10 -2.75
CA ARG A 14 -31.65 4.41 -2.99
C ARG A 14 -32.33 4.86 -1.72
N LEU A 15 -31.97 6.05 -1.24
CA LEU A 15 -32.72 6.72 -0.19
C LEU A 15 -33.87 7.51 -0.82
N SER A 16 -35.04 7.44 -0.20
CA SER A 16 -36.23 8.21 -0.56
C SER A 16 -36.68 9.07 0.61
N ILE A 17 -37.29 10.22 0.32
CA ILE A 17 -37.85 11.11 1.34
C ILE A 17 -38.95 10.35 2.08
N SER A 18 -38.76 10.13 3.38
CA SER A 18 -39.76 9.52 4.26
C SER A 18 -40.49 10.55 5.10
N HIS A 19 -39.82 11.65 5.47
CA HIS A 19 -40.39 12.74 6.26
C HIS A 19 -39.79 14.06 5.81
N LYS A 20 -40.61 15.11 5.78
CA LYS A 20 -40.21 16.48 5.47
C LYS A 20 -41.05 17.45 6.28
N GLU A 21 -40.41 18.18 7.17
CA GLU A 21 -41.01 19.26 7.95
C GLU A 21 -40.10 20.50 7.94
N ALA A 22 -40.54 21.60 8.55
CA ALA A 22 -39.75 22.81 8.60
C ALA A 22 -38.40 22.56 9.30
N GLY A 23 -37.30 22.68 8.55
CA GLY A 23 -35.95 22.53 9.07
C GLY A 23 -35.43 21.10 9.23
N ILE A 24 -36.23 20.06 8.95
CA ILE A 24 -35.82 18.65 9.05
C ILE A 24 -36.24 17.89 7.79
N LEU A 25 -35.29 17.16 7.19
CA LEU A 25 -35.50 16.24 6.08
C LEU A 25 -35.01 14.85 6.47
N VAL A 26 -35.85 13.83 6.36
CA VAL A 26 -35.47 12.44 6.61
C VAL A 26 -35.56 11.64 5.31
N LEU A 27 -34.44 11.02 4.96
CA LEU A 27 -34.30 10.07 3.87
C LEU A 27 -34.16 8.66 4.47
N LYS A 28 -34.86 7.67 3.91
CA LYS A 28 -34.75 6.26 4.33
C LYS A 28 -34.47 5.36 3.13
N SER A 29 -33.75 4.27 3.35
CA SER A 29 -33.66 3.18 2.39
C SER A 29 -34.97 2.40 2.31
N VAL A 30 -35.19 1.72 1.18
CA VAL A 30 -36.41 0.91 0.93
C VAL A 30 -36.66 -0.13 2.03
N ASN A 31 -35.59 -0.69 2.60
CA ASN A 31 -35.67 -1.69 3.66
C ASN A 31 -35.54 -1.09 5.07
N GLU A 32 -35.55 0.25 5.19
CA GLU A 32 -35.30 1.02 6.42
C GLU A 32 -33.98 0.71 7.14
N GLU A 33 -33.04 0.03 6.46
CA GLU A 33 -31.70 -0.30 6.97
C GLU A 33 -30.87 0.95 7.29
N TYR A 34 -31.06 2.01 6.50
CA TYR A 34 -30.35 3.27 6.64
C TYR A 34 -31.34 4.43 6.66
N LYS A 35 -31.13 5.35 7.59
CA LYS A 35 -31.87 6.61 7.69
C LYS A 35 -30.86 7.76 7.76
N LEU A 36 -31.03 8.75 6.88
CA LEU A 36 -30.25 9.98 6.88
C LEU A 36 -31.16 11.15 7.23
N GLN A 37 -30.85 11.85 8.30
CA GLN A 37 -31.59 13.02 8.75
C GLN A 37 -30.75 14.27 8.52
N VAL A 38 -31.30 15.25 7.82
CA VAL A 38 -30.69 16.56 7.59
C VAL A 38 -31.45 17.59 8.41
N THR A 39 -30.75 18.24 9.33
CA THR A 39 -31.25 19.38 10.12
C THR A 39 -30.71 20.66 9.51
N ALA A 40 -31.54 21.69 9.36
CA ALA A 40 -31.17 22.92 8.67
C ALA A 40 -30.53 23.98 9.57
N ASN A 41 -30.94 24.10 10.83
CA ASN A 41 -30.46 25.15 11.74
C ASN A 41 -30.24 24.64 13.19
N PRO A 42 -28.98 24.48 13.64
CA PRO A 42 -27.77 24.54 12.81
C PRO A 42 -27.75 23.41 11.77
N PHE A 43 -27.02 23.61 10.67
CA PHE A 43 -26.89 22.58 9.64
C PHE A 43 -26.19 21.35 10.23
N GLN A 44 -26.82 20.18 10.14
CA GLN A 44 -26.27 18.92 10.62
C GLN A 44 -26.81 17.77 9.79
N ILE A 45 -26.02 16.72 9.60
CA ILE A 45 -26.51 15.48 9.00
C ILE A 45 -26.23 14.32 9.96
N GLU A 46 -27.22 13.47 10.19
CA GLU A 46 -27.10 12.25 11.01
C GLU A 46 -27.41 11.03 10.17
N LEU A 47 -26.50 10.06 10.19
CA LEU A 47 -26.64 8.79 9.50
C LEU A 47 -26.84 7.66 10.53
N GLN A 48 -27.99 7.00 10.42
CA GLN A 48 -28.47 5.97 11.33
C GLN A 48 -28.54 4.64 10.59
N SER A 49 -28.14 3.56 11.27
CA SER A 49 -28.43 2.18 10.87
C SER A 49 -29.54 1.62 11.77
N THR A 50 -29.90 0.35 11.57
CA THR A 50 -30.80 -0.39 12.46
C THR A 50 -30.37 -0.39 13.93
N ASP A 51 -29.07 -0.20 14.20
CA ASP A 51 -28.47 -0.31 15.53
C ASP A 51 -28.34 1.05 16.25
N GLY A 52 -28.72 2.15 15.59
CA GLY A 52 -28.62 3.52 16.13
C GLY A 52 -27.87 4.48 15.21
N ILE A 53 -27.43 5.61 15.76
CA ILE A 53 -26.62 6.59 15.03
C ILE A 53 -25.22 5.98 14.82
N VAL A 54 -24.74 5.99 13.58
CA VAL A 54 -23.39 5.50 13.24
C VAL A 54 -22.43 6.69 13.10
N LEU A 55 -22.88 7.74 12.42
CA LEU A 55 -22.07 8.91 12.09
C LEU A 55 -22.93 10.17 12.10
N SER A 56 -22.40 11.26 12.63
CA SER A 56 -22.95 12.61 12.44
C SER A 56 -21.93 13.52 11.74
N MET A 57 -22.40 14.46 10.94
CA MET A 57 -21.62 15.48 10.26
C MET A 57 -22.02 16.86 10.79
N ASN A 58 -21.03 17.69 11.07
CA ASN A 58 -21.19 19.03 11.64
C ASN A 58 -21.93 19.05 12.99
N SER A 59 -21.83 17.99 13.78
CA SER A 59 -22.48 17.91 15.11
C SER A 59 -21.79 18.77 16.17
N ASN A 60 -20.52 19.12 15.96
CA ASN A 60 -19.79 20.04 16.82
C ASN A 60 -19.80 21.49 16.28
N GLY A 61 -20.45 21.74 15.14
CA GLY A 61 -20.54 23.07 14.53
C GLY A 61 -19.21 23.59 14.00
N LEU A 62 -18.31 22.70 13.58
CA LEU A 62 -16.96 23.04 13.10
C LEU A 62 -16.87 23.06 11.57
N LEU A 63 -18.00 22.96 10.87
CA LEU A 63 -18.09 23.27 9.45
C LEU A 63 -17.67 24.73 9.23
N TYR A 64 -16.66 24.91 8.40
CA TYR A 64 -16.29 26.22 7.87
C TYR A 64 -16.01 26.11 6.38
N PHE A 65 -16.29 27.22 5.70
CA PHE A 65 -16.06 27.36 4.28
C PHE A 65 -15.65 28.81 4.04
N GLU A 66 -14.36 29.05 3.84
CA GLU A 66 -13.86 30.39 3.52
C GLU A 66 -14.30 30.73 2.10
N HIS A 67 -15.26 31.65 1.99
CA HIS A 67 -15.77 32.08 0.70
C HIS A 67 -14.71 32.92 0.00
N LEU A 68 -14.53 32.68 -1.30
CA LEU A 68 -13.59 33.45 -2.11
C LEU A 68 -13.93 34.94 -2.06
N GLN A 69 -12.93 35.76 -1.75
CA GLN A 69 -13.06 37.21 -1.68
C GLN A 69 -12.25 37.86 -2.81
N PRO A 70 -12.59 39.08 -3.25
CA PRO A 70 -11.67 39.87 -4.06
C PRO A 70 -10.47 40.29 -3.22
N PRO A 71 -9.26 40.43 -3.82
CA PRO A 71 -8.11 41.00 -3.14
C PRO A 71 -8.45 42.36 -2.52
N PRO A 72 -7.87 42.74 -1.37
CA PRO A 72 -8.07 44.05 -0.79
C PRO A 72 -7.68 45.11 -1.81
N SER A 73 -8.59 46.01 -2.16
CA SER A 73 -8.22 47.17 -2.98
C SER A 73 -7.20 47.99 -2.20
N ASP A 74 -6.11 48.41 -2.82
CA ASP A 74 -5.19 49.43 -2.29
C ASP A 74 -5.96 50.74 -2.05
N SER A 75 -6.69 50.82 -0.94
CA SER A 75 -7.27 52.07 -0.48
C SER A 75 -6.09 52.89 0.01
N LYS A 76 -5.55 53.73 -0.89
CA LYS A 76 -4.83 54.93 -0.47
C LYS A 76 -5.71 55.62 0.56
N THR A 77 -5.29 55.58 1.82
CA THR A 77 -5.90 56.31 2.92
C THR A 77 -5.87 57.79 2.56
N THR A 78 -7.00 58.32 2.10
CA THR A 78 -7.22 59.77 2.05
C THR A 78 -7.23 60.27 3.49
N ALA A 79 -6.52 61.38 3.73
CA ALA A 79 -6.12 61.89 5.03
C ALA A 79 -7.25 62.42 5.93
N GLU A 80 -8.50 61.98 5.76
CA GLU A 80 -9.65 62.51 6.50
C GLU A 80 -10.19 61.59 7.61
N ASN A 81 -9.73 60.33 7.70
CA ASN A 81 -10.20 59.41 8.76
C ASN A 81 -9.15 59.16 9.87
N LYS A 82 -8.39 60.20 10.26
CA LYS A 82 -7.39 60.08 11.35
C LYS A 82 -7.91 60.40 12.76
N GLU A 83 -9.16 60.83 12.92
CA GLU A 83 -9.67 61.25 14.24
C GLU A 83 -10.67 60.29 14.92
N GLU A 84 -11.17 59.24 14.24
CA GLU A 84 -12.07 58.25 14.88
C GLU A 84 -11.45 56.88 15.18
N ALA A 85 -10.19 56.63 14.79
CA ALA A 85 -9.52 55.35 15.00
C ALA A 85 -8.64 55.28 16.26
N ALA A 86 -8.84 56.17 17.24
CA ALA A 86 -8.02 56.24 18.46
C ALA A 86 -8.54 55.38 19.62
N SER A 87 -9.52 54.49 19.41
CA SER A 87 -10.05 53.63 20.48
C SER A 87 -10.37 52.20 20.04
N ASP A 88 -9.38 51.45 19.55
CA ASP A 88 -9.40 49.98 19.65
C ASP A 88 -8.00 49.39 19.39
N SER A 89 -7.19 49.22 20.43
CA SER A 89 -5.79 48.75 20.30
C SER A 89 -5.67 47.21 20.26
N SER A 90 -6.58 46.50 19.57
CA SER A 90 -6.59 45.02 19.56
C SER A 90 -7.00 44.37 18.22
N LYS A 91 -6.96 45.08 17.10
CA LYS A 91 -7.22 44.47 15.78
C LYS A 91 -5.91 44.13 15.09
N GLU A 92 -5.52 42.86 15.13
CA GLU A 92 -4.51 42.29 14.22
C GLU A 92 -4.90 42.63 12.78
N THR A 93 -3.97 43.16 12.01
CA THR A 93 -4.23 43.55 10.62
C THR A 93 -4.30 42.31 9.72
N GLN A 94 -4.93 42.41 8.54
CA GLN A 94 -4.98 41.28 7.59
C GLN A 94 -3.60 40.81 7.13
N GLU A 95 -2.61 41.71 7.15
CA GLU A 95 -1.20 41.39 6.92
C GLU A 95 -0.59 40.56 8.07
N ASP A 96 -0.97 40.86 9.32
CA ASP A 96 -0.54 40.10 10.50
C ASP A 96 -1.11 38.67 10.52
N LEU A 97 -2.27 38.45 9.88
CA LEU A 97 -2.96 37.16 9.80
C LEU A 97 -2.55 36.29 8.59
N GLY A 98 -1.71 36.79 7.68
CA GLY A 98 -1.22 36.01 6.53
C GLY A 98 -2.27 35.65 5.47
N LEU A 99 -3.44 36.28 5.48
CA LEU A 99 -4.63 35.87 4.71
C LEU A 99 -4.45 35.94 3.19
N TRP A 100 -3.66 36.90 2.71
CA TRP A 100 -3.40 37.13 1.28
C TRP A 100 -1.96 36.89 0.89
N GLN A 101 -1.05 37.14 1.83
CA GLN A 101 0.38 36.97 1.67
C GLN A 101 0.92 36.35 2.94
N GLU A 102 1.67 35.27 2.82
CA GLU A 102 2.24 34.56 3.96
C GLU A 102 3.73 34.33 3.72
N LYS A 103 4.54 34.50 4.76
CA LYS A 103 5.97 34.31 4.68
C LYS A 103 6.39 33.08 5.46
N PHE A 104 6.93 32.08 4.76
CA PHE A 104 7.56 30.90 5.36
C PHE A 104 9.07 30.96 5.13
N GLY A 105 9.83 31.29 6.18
CA GLY A 105 11.27 31.51 6.08
C GLY A 105 11.60 32.65 5.10
N SER A 106 12.24 32.33 3.98
CA SER A 106 12.54 33.28 2.89
C SER A 106 11.51 33.31 1.76
N PHE A 107 10.50 32.43 1.80
CA PHE A 107 9.51 32.29 0.74
C PHE A 107 8.30 33.16 1.06
N LEU A 108 7.85 33.92 0.05
CA LEU A 108 6.61 34.68 0.09
C LEU A 108 5.58 33.91 -0.75
N ASP A 109 4.59 33.36 -0.08
CA ASP A 109 3.37 32.85 -0.68
C ASP A 109 2.40 34.02 -0.88
N ILE A 110 1.87 34.22 -2.08
CA ILE A 110 0.75 35.15 -2.29
C ILE A 110 -0.40 34.34 -2.87
N LYS A 111 -1.49 34.32 -2.14
CA LYS A 111 -2.68 33.52 -2.40
C LYS A 111 -3.53 34.25 -3.44
N ALA A 112 -3.63 33.72 -4.66
CA ALA A 112 -4.44 34.35 -5.72
C ALA A 112 -5.91 34.58 -5.31
N HIS A 113 -6.41 33.74 -4.40
CA HIS A 113 -7.80 33.75 -3.95
C HIS A 113 -7.98 34.12 -2.46
N GLY A 114 -6.90 34.54 -1.79
CA GLY A 114 -6.94 34.81 -0.34
C GLY A 114 -7.25 33.54 0.47
N PRO A 115 -7.95 33.65 1.60
CA PRO A 115 -8.40 32.50 2.38
C PRO A 115 -9.43 31.67 1.60
N SER A 116 -9.15 30.39 1.40
CA SER A 116 -9.99 29.47 0.63
C SER A 116 -10.17 28.11 1.30
N SER A 117 -9.85 28.02 2.60
CA SER A 117 -9.86 26.74 3.30
C SER A 117 -11.28 26.24 3.55
N VAL A 118 -11.40 24.91 3.58
CA VAL A 118 -12.65 24.20 3.80
C VAL A 118 -12.45 23.15 4.88
N GLY A 119 -13.45 22.94 5.73
CA GLY A 119 -13.35 21.90 6.75
C GLY A 119 -14.67 21.53 7.39
N MET A 120 -14.72 20.32 7.95
CA MET A 120 -15.93 19.78 8.57
C MET A 120 -15.58 18.72 9.62
N ASP A 121 -16.37 18.65 10.69
CA ASP A 121 -16.31 17.58 11.69
C ASP A 121 -17.25 16.42 11.39
N PHE A 122 -16.78 15.22 11.75
CA PHE A 122 -17.50 13.97 11.72
C PHE A 122 -17.43 13.32 13.11
N SER A 123 -18.58 13.01 13.71
CA SER A 123 -18.68 12.25 14.95
C SER A 123 -18.97 10.78 14.64
N LEU A 124 -18.06 9.88 15.02
CA LEU A 124 -18.16 8.43 14.86
C LEU A 124 -18.69 7.80 16.16
N HIS A 125 -19.96 7.39 16.16
CA HIS A 125 -20.66 6.96 17.37
C HIS A 125 -20.41 5.48 17.71
N GLY A 126 -20.01 5.22 18.95
CA GLY A 126 -19.62 3.91 19.46
C GLY A 126 -18.27 3.42 18.95
N PHE A 127 -17.50 4.25 18.24
CA PHE A 127 -16.15 3.92 17.77
C PHE A 127 -15.12 4.56 18.69
N GLU A 128 -14.04 3.82 18.96
CA GLU A 128 -12.86 4.28 19.71
C GLU A 128 -11.55 4.00 18.96
N HIS A 129 -11.58 3.10 17.97
CA HIS A 129 -10.41 2.70 17.18
C HIS A 129 -10.54 3.24 15.76
N VAL A 130 -9.57 4.08 15.37
CA VAL A 130 -9.49 4.68 14.03
C VAL A 130 -8.10 4.46 13.42
N TYR A 131 -8.08 4.30 12.10
CA TYR A 131 -6.91 3.90 11.30
C TYR A 131 -6.89 4.64 9.96
N GLY A 132 -5.80 4.53 9.21
CA GLY A 132 -5.70 5.04 7.84
C GLY A 132 -4.90 6.33 7.78
N ILE A 133 -5.30 7.23 6.88
CA ILE A 133 -4.62 8.49 6.56
C ILE A 133 -3.09 8.38 6.39
N PRO A 134 -2.54 7.36 5.69
CA PRO A 134 -1.10 7.32 5.45
C PRO A 134 -0.66 8.55 4.62
N GLN A 135 0.58 9.00 4.71
CA GLN A 135 1.74 8.31 5.30
C GLN A 135 2.33 9.07 6.49
N HIS A 136 2.42 8.40 7.64
CA HIS A 136 3.06 8.87 8.87
C HIS A 136 3.94 7.78 9.45
N THR A 137 5.04 8.15 10.09
CA THR A 137 5.87 7.23 10.88
C THR A 137 5.28 7.04 12.28
N GLU A 138 4.06 6.55 12.36
CA GLU A 138 3.31 6.44 13.61
C GLU A 138 2.67 5.06 13.79
N THR A 139 2.11 4.81 14.98
CA THR A 139 1.33 3.63 15.33
C THR A 139 0.18 3.38 14.36
N LEU A 140 -0.23 2.12 14.26
CA LEU A 140 -1.37 1.70 13.42
C LEU A 140 -2.67 2.38 13.86
N LEU A 141 -2.90 2.44 15.17
CA LEU A 141 -4.00 3.22 15.75
C LEU A 141 -3.65 4.70 15.72
N LEU A 142 -4.53 5.50 15.14
CA LEU A 142 -4.37 6.95 15.16
C LEU A 142 -4.58 7.47 16.59
N LYS A 143 -3.69 8.35 17.02
CA LYS A 143 -3.73 8.97 18.35
C LYS A 143 -4.68 10.16 18.36
N ASN A 144 -5.13 10.55 19.55
CA ASN A 144 -5.77 11.85 19.71
C ASN A 144 -4.78 12.97 19.35
N THR A 145 -5.32 14.12 18.94
CA THR A 145 -4.53 15.30 18.57
C THR A 145 -4.65 16.44 19.59
N SER A 146 -5.50 16.31 20.62
CA SER A 146 -5.68 17.35 21.65
C SER A 146 -4.43 17.66 22.48
N ASP A 147 -3.44 16.77 22.47
CA ASP A 147 -2.18 16.86 23.22
C ASP A 147 -0.98 17.29 22.36
N GLY A 148 -1.17 17.61 21.08
CA GLY A 148 -0.10 18.01 20.17
C GLY A 148 -0.60 18.43 18.80
N ASP A 149 0.17 18.14 17.76
CA ASP A 149 -0.18 18.52 16.39
C ASP A 149 -1.28 17.62 15.80
N ALA A 150 -2.01 18.17 14.83
CA ALA A 150 -2.90 17.42 13.94
C ALA A 150 -2.09 16.50 13.02
N TYR A 151 -2.71 15.42 12.51
CA TYR A 151 -2.10 14.66 11.41
C TYR A 151 -2.09 15.52 10.15
N ARG A 152 -0.93 15.62 9.49
CA ARG A 152 -0.75 16.42 8.27
C ARG A 152 -0.65 15.52 7.05
N LEU A 153 -1.41 15.84 6.00
CA LEU A 153 -1.38 15.21 4.69
C LEU A 153 -0.89 16.23 3.67
N TYR A 154 0.42 16.25 3.49
CA TYR A 154 1.14 17.08 2.53
C TYR A 154 2.40 16.33 2.14
N ASN A 155 2.55 16.00 0.87
CA ASN A 155 3.61 15.12 0.38
C ASN A 155 4.96 15.85 0.44
N LEU A 156 5.87 15.38 1.31
CA LEU A 156 7.13 16.04 1.61
C LEU A 156 8.31 15.08 1.56
N ASP A 157 9.45 15.60 1.12
CA ASP A 157 10.73 14.90 1.15
C ASP A 157 11.39 15.06 2.53
N ILE A 158 11.01 14.18 3.47
CA ILE A 158 11.53 14.20 4.84
C ILE A 158 12.60 13.12 5.00
N PHE A 159 13.82 13.47 4.58
CA PHE A 159 15.01 12.63 4.75
C PHE A 159 15.23 12.25 6.21
N GLY A 160 15.34 10.94 6.50
CA GLY A 160 15.55 10.45 7.86
C GLY A 160 14.44 10.85 8.82
N HIS A 161 13.19 10.77 8.34
CA HIS A 161 11.98 11.15 9.07
C HIS A 161 11.92 10.54 10.47
N LYS A 162 11.49 11.36 11.44
CA LYS A 162 11.36 10.92 12.84
C LYS A 162 10.26 9.88 12.98
N ILE A 163 10.45 8.98 13.95
CA ILE A 163 9.40 8.05 14.40
C ILE A 163 8.48 8.72 15.40
N HIS A 164 7.24 8.25 15.46
CA HIS A 164 6.15 8.78 16.28
C HIS A 164 5.88 10.26 16.05
N ASP A 165 5.86 10.64 14.77
CA ASP A 165 5.61 12.00 14.30
C ASP A 165 4.33 12.01 13.43
N LYS A 166 3.53 13.07 13.60
CA LYS A 166 2.25 13.27 12.89
C LYS A 166 2.43 14.12 11.62
N ILE A 167 3.65 14.58 11.35
CA ILE A 167 3.99 15.21 10.07
C ILE A 167 3.85 14.19 8.93
N GLY A 168 3.17 14.60 7.86
CA GLY A 168 3.10 13.81 6.64
C GLY A 168 4.49 13.71 6.01
N ILE A 169 4.79 12.53 5.45
CA ILE A 169 6.01 12.31 4.67
C ILE A 169 5.63 12.26 3.18
N TYR A 170 6.02 11.23 2.44
CA TYR A 170 6.05 11.29 0.97
C TYR A 170 4.69 11.16 0.27
N GLY A 171 3.70 10.50 0.89
CA GLY A 171 2.40 10.20 0.28
C GLY A 171 1.22 10.48 1.20
N SER A 172 0.04 10.68 0.60
CA SER A 172 -1.18 11.06 1.29
C SER A 172 -2.39 10.30 0.75
N VAL A 173 -3.06 9.48 1.56
CA VAL A 173 -4.36 8.89 1.20
C VAL A 173 -5.39 9.37 2.24
N PRO A 174 -6.23 10.38 1.94
CA PRO A 174 -7.16 10.99 2.91
C PRO A 174 -8.39 10.09 3.20
N PHE A 175 -8.13 8.87 3.64
CA PHE A 175 -9.10 7.83 3.93
C PHE A 175 -8.90 7.32 5.35
N LEU A 176 -9.91 7.53 6.19
CA LEU A 176 -9.95 7.09 7.58
C LEU A 176 -10.93 5.94 7.75
N LEU A 177 -10.53 4.93 8.52
CA LEU A 177 -11.32 3.77 8.90
C LEU A 177 -11.65 3.86 10.40
N ALA A 178 -12.85 3.47 10.78
CA ALA A 178 -13.30 3.34 12.15
C ALA A 178 -13.81 1.92 12.39
N HIS A 179 -13.32 1.26 13.44
CA HIS A 179 -13.67 -0.12 13.74
C HIS A 179 -14.17 -0.30 15.17
N LYS A 180 -15.18 -1.16 15.32
CA LYS A 180 -15.70 -1.68 16.60
C LYS A 180 -16.21 -3.10 16.37
N PRO A 181 -16.50 -3.87 17.44
CA PRO A 181 -17.04 -5.21 17.27
C PRO A 181 -18.27 -5.21 16.34
N ASN A 182 -18.22 -6.05 15.31
CA ASN A 182 -19.26 -6.24 14.30
C ASN A 182 -19.53 -5.06 13.34
N ARG A 183 -18.73 -3.99 13.35
CA ARG A 183 -18.91 -2.89 12.38
C ARG A 183 -17.61 -2.15 12.06
N THR A 184 -17.37 -1.97 10.77
CA THR A 184 -16.37 -1.05 10.22
C THR A 184 -17.08 0.02 9.40
N SER A 185 -16.59 1.25 9.46
CA SER A 185 -17.03 2.35 8.62
C SER A 185 -15.83 3.17 8.18
N GLY A 186 -15.97 3.99 7.14
CA GLY A 186 -14.89 4.82 6.64
C GLY A 186 -15.34 6.19 6.14
N ILE A 187 -14.42 7.14 6.18
CA ILE A 187 -14.58 8.50 5.65
C ILE A 187 -13.45 8.70 4.64
N PHE A 188 -13.81 8.92 3.39
CA PHE A 188 -12.86 9.33 2.36
C PHE A 188 -13.09 10.80 2.02
N TRP A 189 -12.12 11.64 2.39
CA TRP A 189 -12.11 13.08 2.15
C TRP A 189 -11.36 13.37 0.85
N LEU A 190 -12.07 13.55 -0.26
CA LEU A 190 -11.47 13.72 -1.58
C LEU A 190 -10.99 15.16 -1.78
N ASN A 191 -9.85 15.49 -1.19
CA ASN A 191 -9.18 16.77 -1.36
C ASN A 191 -7.67 16.57 -1.52
N SER A 192 -7.08 17.25 -2.51
CA SER A 192 -5.66 17.13 -2.87
C SER A 192 -4.77 18.26 -2.37
N SER A 193 -5.34 19.26 -1.70
CA SER A 193 -4.54 20.29 -1.04
C SER A 193 -3.91 19.77 0.23
N GLU A 194 -3.04 20.58 0.84
CA GLU A 194 -2.64 20.38 2.22
C GLU A 194 -3.87 20.16 3.09
N THR A 195 -3.85 19.10 3.90
CA THR A 195 -4.97 18.71 4.75
C THR A 195 -4.48 18.36 6.15
N LEU A 196 -5.12 18.93 7.16
CA LEU A 196 -4.94 18.60 8.58
C LEU A 196 -6.13 17.78 9.08
N VAL A 197 -5.85 16.80 9.93
CA VAL A 197 -6.85 15.92 10.54
C VAL A 197 -6.69 15.90 12.06
N ASP A 198 -7.68 16.44 12.74
CA ASP A 198 -7.80 16.40 14.19
C ASP A 198 -8.65 15.22 14.65
N ILE A 199 -8.24 14.56 15.73
CA ILE A 199 -8.90 13.37 16.27
C ILE A 199 -9.09 13.53 17.78
N SER A 200 -10.33 13.33 18.25
CA SER A 200 -10.68 13.38 19.67
C SER A 200 -11.64 12.26 20.05
N THR A 201 -11.15 11.27 20.77
CA THR A 201 -11.97 10.17 21.32
C THR A 201 -12.39 10.46 22.75
N LYS A 202 -13.69 10.37 23.04
CA LYS A 202 -14.29 10.66 24.35
C LYS A 202 -15.43 9.70 24.69
N ALA A 203 -15.69 9.51 25.98
CA ALA A 203 -16.84 8.76 26.47
C ALA A 203 -18.08 9.66 26.56
N VAL A 204 -19.21 9.25 25.99
CA VAL A 204 -20.45 10.03 25.94
C VAL A 204 -21.61 9.22 26.52
N ALA A 205 -22.39 9.83 27.41
CA ALA A 205 -23.60 9.20 27.94
C ALA A 205 -24.75 9.30 26.91
N GLU A 206 -25.22 8.17 26.40
CA GLU A 206 -26.42 8.09 25.55
C GLU A 206 -27.65 7.66 26.36
N HIS A 207 -28.78 8.30 26.05
CA HIS A 207 -30.10 7.91 26.54
C HIS A 207 -30.73 6.95 25.53
N VAL A 208 -30.82 5.66 25.87
CA VAL A 208 -31.50 4.68 25.03
C VAL A 208 -33.02 4.76 25.26
N PRO A 209 -33.84 4.99 24.23
CA PRO A 209 -35.29 4.90 24.37
C PRO A 209 -35.69 3.43 24.64
N SER A 210 -36.27 3.17 25.81
CA SER A 210 -36.85 1.86 26.13
C SER A 210 -38.08 1.59 25.26
N ARG A 211 -38.21 0.36 24.73
CA ARG A 211 -39.43 -0.12 24.03
C ARG A 211 -40.55 -0.55 24.99
N SER A 212 -40.41 -0.37 26.30
CA SER A 212 -41.46 -0.67 27.28
C SER A 212 -41.62 0.46 28.30
N THR A 213 -42.87 0.77 28.67
CA THR A 213 -43.24 1.84 29.60
C THR A 213 -42.93 1.51 31.08
N ALA A 214 -42.12 0.48 31.37
CA ALA A 214 -41.90 -0.01 32.73
C ALA A 214 -40.43 -0.21 33.14
N GLU A 215 -39.44 0.12 32.30
CA GLU A 215 -38.03 0.10 32.69
C GLU A 215 -37.38 1.47 32.55
N THR A 216 -36.83 1.97 33.66
CA THR A 216 -36.02 3.20 33.72
C THR A 216 -34.93 3.15 32.66
N ALA A 217 -34.81 4.21 31.85
CA ALA A 217 -33.78 4.32 30.82
C ALA A 217 -32.39 4.09 31.44
N LYS A 218 -31.73 2.99 31.08
CA LYS A 218 -30.33 2.75 31.47
C LYS A 218 -29.44 3.68 30.65
N GLN A 219 -28.79 4.65 31.29
CA GLN A 219 -27.72 5.42 30.66
C GLN A 219 -26.58 4.47 30.32
N ARG A 220 -26.20 4.42 29.04
CA ARG A 220 -24.99 3.73 28.57
C ARG A 220 -23.97 4.77 28.19
N VAL A 221 -22.76 4.65 28.72
CA VAL A 221 -21.61 5.44 28.24
C VAL A 221 -21.01 4.69 27.07
N LEU A 222 -21.03 5.29 25.89
CA LEU A 222 -20.43 4.75 24.67
C LEU A 222 -19.28 5.65 24.22
N PRO A 223 -18.21 5.09 23.64
CA PRO A 223 -17.15 5.92 23.06
C PRO A 223 -17.68 6.66 21.83
N ARG A 224 -17.12 7.85 21.57
CA ARG A 224 -17.32 8.62 20.34
C ARG A 224 -15.97 9.19 19.94
N THR A 225 -15.58 8.97 18.69
CA THR A 225 -14.41 9.62 18.08
C THR A 225 -14.89 10.74 17.18
N ASP A 226 -14.52 11.97 17.49
CA ASP A 226 -14.72 13.12 16.62
C ASP A 226 -13.48 13.31 15.74
N VAL A 227 -13.70 13.48 14.44
CA VAL A 227 -12.65 13.72 13.44
C VAL A 227 -12.95 15.01 12.71
N ARG A 228 -12.00 15.95 12.67
CA ARG A 228 -12.15 17.21 11.93
C ARG A 228 -11.13 17.26 10.79
N TRP A 229 -11.63 17.48 9.58
CA TRP A 229 -10.82 17.64 8.38
C TRP A 229 -10.73 19.12 8.02
N MET A 230 -9.54 19.56 7.63
CA MET A 230 -9.22 20.95 7.33
C MET A 230 -8.29 20.99 6.13
N SER A 231 -8.79 21.40 4.96
CA SER A 231 -8.02 21.48 3.72
C SER A 231 -7.83 22.95 3.32
N GLU A 232 -6.63 23.29 2.87
CA GLU A 232 -6.26 24.65 2.48
C GLU A 232 -7.11 25.23 1.32
N SER A 233 -7.57 24.38 0.40
CA SER A 233 -8.32 24.83 -0.78
C SER A 233 -9.26 23.74 -1.30
N GLY A 234 -9.91 23.98 -2.44
CA GLY A 234 -10.81 23.02 -3.08
C GLY A 234 -12.22 23.04 -2.51
N ILE A 235 -12.85 21.88 -2.44
CA ILE A 235 -14.24 21.72 -1.98
C ILE A 235 -14.33 20.71 -0.84
N ILE A 236 -15.46 20.75 -0.12
CA ILE A 236 -15.86 19.65 0.76
C ILE A 236 -16.47 18.55 -0.11
N ASP A 237 -15.67 17.52 -0.42
CA ASP A 237 -16.13 16.29 -1.08
C ASP A 237 -15.78 15.09 -0.21
N ALA A 238 -16.81 14.46 0.36
CA ALA A 238 -16.65 13.39 1.34
C ALA A 238 -17.54 12.19 1.02
N PHE A 239 -16.93 11.01 0.97
CA PHE A 239 -17.61 9.74 0.80
C PHE A 239 -17.68 8.99 2.12
N LEU A 240 -18.89 8.57 2.50
CA LEU A 240 -19.14 7.78 3.70
C LEU A 240 -19.31 6.31 3.33
N LEU A 241 -18.40 5.47 3.79
CA LEU A 241 -18.32 4.05 3.48
C LEU A 241 -18.88 3.26 4.68
N MET A 242 -20.07 2.71 4.55
CA MET A 242 -20.86 2.23 5.69
C MET A 242 -20.62 0.76 6.11
N GLY A 243 -19.75 0.05 5.41
CA GLY A 243 -19.46 -1.36 5.67
C GLY A 243 -20.67 -2.27 5.40
N PRO A 244 -21.02 -3.22 6.30
CA PRO A 244 -20.64 -3.23 7.72
C PRO A 244 -19.31 -3.92 8.04
N THR A 245 -18.73 -4.72 7.12
CA THR A 245 -17.42 -5.36 7.36
C THR A 245 -16.27 -4.52 6.82
N ALA A 246 -15.04 -4.80 7.26
CA ALA A 246 -13.84 -4.18 6.69
C ALA A 246 -13.74 -4.41 5.17
N PHE A 247 -14.00 -5.64 4.72
CA PHE A 247 -13.99 -6.00 3.30
C PHE A 247 -15.05 -5.25 2.49
N ASP A 248 -16.23 -4.98 3.06
CA ASP A 248 -17.23 -4.14 2.40
C ASP A 248 -16.73 -2.70 2.23
N VAL A 249 -16.07 -2.14 3.24
CA VAL A 249 -15.49 -0.80 3.17
C VAL A 249 -14.36 -0.74 2.13
N PHE A 250 -13.46 -1.74 2.08
CA PHE A 250 -12.39 -1.77 1.08
C PHE A 250 -12.95 -1.85 -0.35
N LYS A 251 -13.99 -2.66 -0.56
CA LYS A 251 -14.69 -2.74 -1.84
C LYS A 251 -15.36 -1.41 -2.20
N GLN A 252 -16.05 -0.77 -1.26
CA GLN A 252 -16.66 0.56 -1.43
C GLN A 252 -15.61 1.61 -1.83
N PHE A 253 -14.44 1.60 -1.18
CA PHE A 253 -13.34 2.51 -1.51
C PHE A 253 -12.73 2.21 -2.89
N ALA A 254 -12.54 0.94 -3.23
CA ALA A 254 -12.01 0.52 -4.52
C ALA A 254 -12.97 0.79 -5.69
N GLU A 255 -14.28 0.81 -5.47
CA GLU A 255 -15.25 1.24 -6.49
C GLU A 255 -15.08 2.73 -6.85
N LEU A 256 -14.60 3.55 -5.92
CA LEU A 256 -14.32 4.98 -6.15
C LEU A 256 -12.93 5.20 -6.78
N THR A 257 -11.92 4.48 -6.29
CA THR A 257 -10.50 4.79 -6.59
C THR A 257 -9.81 3.79 -7.50
N GLY A 258 -10.36 2.58 -7.63
CA GLY A 258 -9.81 1.42 -8.34
C GLY A 258 -9.19 0.37 -7.41
N THR A 259 -8.87 -0.79 -7.96
CA THR A 259 -8.17 -1.86 -7.24
C THR A 259 -6.67 -1.85 -7.52
N GLN A 260 -5.90 -2.59 -6.72
CA GLN A 260 -4.48 -2.82 -6.96
C GLN A 260 -4.27 -3.40 -8.37
N ALA A 261 -3.37 -2.82 -9.15
CA ALA A 261 -2.94 -3.42 -10.40
C ALA A 261 -2.29 -4.77 -10.13
N LEU A 262 -2.67 -5.81 -10.87
CA LEU A 262 -2.02 -7.12 -10.77
C LEU A 262 -0.54 -6.97 -11.14
N PRO A 263 0.40 -7.18 -10.20
CA PRO A 263 1.82 -6.98 -10.47
C PRO A 263 2.34 -8.03 -11.47
N PRO A 264 3.36 -7.71 -12.28
CA PRO A 264 4.15 -8.74 -12.92
C PRO A 264 4.86 -9.58 -11.84
N LEU A 265 4.87 -10.90 -11.96
CA LEU A 265 5.32 -11.83 -10.93
C LEU A 265 6.75 -11.55 -10.45
N PHE A 266 7.64 -11.13 -11.35
CA PHE A 266 9.03 -10.79 -11.00
C PHE A 266 9.11 -9.69 -9.93
N SER A 267 8.15 -8.76 -9.90
CA SER A 267 8.16 -7.65 -8.95
C SER A 267 7.76 -8.06 -7.54
N LEU A 268 7.30 -9.30 -7.36
CA LEU A 268 7.11 -9.90 -6.06
C LEU A 268 8.35 -10.66 -5.59
N GLY A 269 9.37 -10.84 -6.42
CA GLY A 269 10.65 -11.42 -6.02
C GLY A 269 11.46 -10.50 -5.11
N TYR A 270 12.75 -10.82 -4.95
CA TYR A 270 13.69 -9.94 -4.24
C TYR A 270 14.34 -8.93 -5.19
N HIS A 271 14.38 -7.67 -4.74
CA HIS A 271 14.96 -6.53 -5.45
C HIS A 271 16.25 -6.08 -4.77
N GLN A 272 17.36 -6.04 -5.50
CA GLN A 272 18.63 -5.53 -5.02
C GLN A 272 18.91 -4.12 -5.56
N CYS A 273 19.15 -3.17 -4.65
CA CYS A 273 19.41 -1.77 -4.95
C CYS A 273 20.49 -1.19 -4.02
N ARG A 274 21.10 -0.09 -4.44
CA ARG A 274 21.82 0.90 -3.62
C ARG A 274 22.04 2.17 -4.43
N TRP A 275 22.31 3.28 -3.74
CA TRP A 275 22.90 4.46 -4.34
C TRP A 275 24.44 4.33 -4.25
N ASN A 276 25.20 4.17 -5.32
CA ASN A 276 24.80 3.60 -6.62
C ASN A 276 25.51 2.25 -6.82
N TYR A 277 25.09 1.49 -7.84
CA TYR A 277 26.02 0.60 -8.53
C TYR A 277 26.85 1.40 -9.54
N GLU A 278 28.17 1.25 -9.48
CA GLU A 278 29.09 2.22 -10.09
C GLU A 278 29.06 2.21 -11.61
N ASP A 279 28.99 1.03 -12.21
CA ASP A 279 29.07 0.83 -13.66
C ASP A 279 28.52 -0.55 -14.08
N GLU A 280 28.64 -0.89 -15.37
CA GLU A 280 28.23 -2.20 -15.90
C GLU A 280 28.97 -3.39 -15.29
N GLN A 281 30.22 -3.22 -14.84
CA GLN A 281 31.01 -4.30 -14.25
C GLN A 281 30.58 -4.56 -12.82
N ASP A 282 30.27 -3.52 -12.05
CA ASP A 282 29.70 -3.64 -10.71
C ASP A 282 28.34 -4.37 -10.76
N VAL A 283 27.45 -3.96 -11.66
CA VAL A 283 26.17 -4.67 -11.91
C VAL A 283 26.41 -6.15 -12.21
N LYS A 284 27.37 -6.46 -13.10
CA LYS A 284 27.73 -7.82 -13.45
C LYS A 284 28.31 -8.61 -12.27
N ALA A 285 29.13 -7.97 -11.43
CA ALA A 285 29.74 -8.59 -10.26
C ALA A 285 28.68 -8.92 -9.20
N VAL A 286 27.75 -8.01 -8.94
CA VAL A 286 26.63 -8.22 -8.02
C VAL A 286 25.72 -9.35 -8.53
N ASP A 287 25.36 -9.30 -9.81
CA ASP A 287 24.59 -10.36 -10.46
C ASP A 287 25.26 -11.75 -10.38
N ALA A 288 26.59 -11.80 -10.49
CA ALA A 288 27.36 -13.02 -10.29
C ALA A 288 27.39 -13.47 -8.82
N GLY A 289 27.51 -12.52 -7.88
CA GLY A 289 27.52 -12.82 -6.44
C GLY A 289 26.25 -13.52 -5.96
N PHE A 290 25.08 -13.11 -6.46
CA PHE A 290 23.83 -13.84 -6.17
C PHE A 290 23.85 -15.30 -6.63
N ASP A 291 24.43 -15.57 -7.81
CA ASP A 291 24.54 -16.94 -8.31
C ASP A 291 25.60 -17.75 -7.55
N GLU A 292 26.74 -17.14 -7.20
CA GLU A 292 27.82 -17.76 -6.44
C GLU A 292 27.37 -18.14 -5.04
N HIS A 293 26.61 -17.26 -4.39
CA HIS A 293 26.10 -17.48 -3.04
C HIS A 293 24.74 -18.15 -3.00
N ASP A 294 24.18 -18.59 -4.15
CA ASP A 294 22.91 -19.32 -4.25
C ASP A 294 21.72 -18.59 -3.59
N ILE A 295 21.68 -17.26 -3.79
CA ILE A 295 20.64 -16.36 -3.31
C ILE A 295 19.78 -15.93 -4.51
N PRO A 296 18.47 -16.17 -4.50
CA PRO A 296 17.63 -15.79 -5.62
C PRO A 296 17.28 -14.30 -5.61
N TYR A 297 17.31 -13.67 -6.78
CA TYR A 297 16.90 -12.28 -6.95
C TYR A 297 16.35 -12.05 -8.37
N ASP A 298 15.39 -11.14 -8.50
CA ASP A 298 14.70 -10.85 -9.77
C ASP A 298 15.19 -9.56 -10.42
N VAL A 299 15.52 -8.55 -9.62
CA VAL A 299 15.75 -7.19 -10.12
C VAL A 299 16.99 -6.56 -9.50
N ILE A 300 17.87 -6.04 -10.35
CA ILE A 300 18.91 -5.09 -9.95
C ILE A 300 18.49 -3.68 -10.34
N TRP A 301 18.82 -2.69 -9.50
CA TRP A 301 18.35 -1.32 -9.63
C TRP A 301 19.51 -0.35 -9.88
N LEU A 302 19.27 0.67 -10.69
CA LEU A 302 20.21 1.76 -10.93
C LEU A 302 19.60 3.09 -10.48
N ASP A 303 20.22 3.64 -9.46
CA ASP A 303 19.92 4.97 -8.92
C ASP A 303 20.56 6.06 -9.80
N ILE A 304 20.50 7.33 -9.40
CA ILE A 304 20.70 8.52 -10.24
C ILE A 304 22.06 8.60 -10.93
N GLU A 305 23.10 7.91 -10.43
CA GLU A 305 24.45 7.96 -11.01
C GLU A 305 24.58 7.19 -12.34
N HIS A 306 23.55 6.46 -12.76
CA HIS A 306 23.54 5.82 -14.08
C HIS A 306 23.32 6.80 -15.23
N THR A 307 22.83 7.99 -14.95
CA THR A 307 22.45 9.01 -15.93
C THR A 307 23.65 9.88 -16.34
N ASP A 308 23.59 10.51 -17.53
CA ASP A 308 24.57 11.51 -17.97
C ASP A 308 24.35 12.85 -17.23
N GLY A 309 24.97 12.99 -16.06
CA GLY A 309 24.90 14.22 -15.26
C GLY A 309 23.48 14.54 -14.78
N LYS A 310 22.72 13.51 -14.34
CA LYS A 310 21.35 13.63 -13.84
C LYS A 310 20.36 14.13 -14.90
N ARG A 311 20.65 13.83 -16.17
CA ARG A 311 19.69 13.92 -17.28
C ARG A 311 18.96 12.59 -17.40
N TYR A 312 17.72 12.51 -16.97
CA TYR A 312 16.91 11.30 -17.12
C TYR A 312 16.76 10.85 -18.59
N PHE A 313 16.37 9.60 -18.83
CA PHE A 313 16.34 9.00 -20.18
C PHE A 313 17.70 8.96 -20.91
N THR A 314 18.81 9.16 -20.19
CA THR A 314 20.17 9.04 -20.70
C THR A 314 20.98 8.02 -19.88
N TRP A 315 22.20 7.74 -20.32
CA TRP A 315 23.14 6.85 -19.65
C TRP A 315 24.51 7.53 -19.60
N ASP A 316 25.20 7.47 -18.46
CA ASP A 316 26.59 7.91 -18.37
C ASP A 316 27.45 7.08 -19.32
N LYS A 317 28.06 7.74 -20.31
CA LYS A 317 28.77 7.06 -21.40
C LYS A 317 30.10 6.43 -20.97
N LYS A 318 30.62 6.74 -19.78
CA LYS A 318 31.84 6.12 -19.25
C LYS A 318 31.51 4.88 -18.43
N LYS A 319 30.52 4.99 -17.53
CA LYS A 319 30.05 3.94 -16.62
C LYS A 319 29.15 2.90 -17.31
N PHE A 320 28.25 3.35 -18.19
CA PHE A 320 27.25 2.54 -18.88
C PHE A 320 27.37 2.70 -20.40
N GLN A 321 28.49 2.22 -20.94
CA GLN A 321 28.83 2.31 -22.37
C GLN A 321 27.88 1.51 -23.28
N ASN A 322 27.40 0.36 -22.81
CA ASN A 322 26.57 -0.60 -23.52
C ASN A 322 25.39 -1.08 -22.65
N PRO A 323 24.45 -0.21 -22.25
CA PRO A 323 23.37 -0.55 -21.32
C PRO A 323 22.46 -1.66 -21.86
N LYS A 324 22.33 -1.78 -23.19
CA LYS A 324 21.65 -2.92 -23.83
C LYS A 324 22.35 -4.24 -23.55
N ARG A 325 23.68 -4.30 -23.66
CA ARG A 325 24.45 -5.53 -23.41
C ARG A 325 24.32 -5.96 -21.94
N MET A 326 24.39 -5.01 -21.01
CA MET A 326 24.14 -5.28 -19.58
C MET A 326 22.75 -5.90 -19.37
N GLN A 327 21.71 -5.32 -19.98
CA GLN A 327 20.35 -5.89 -19.94
C GLN A 327 20.26 -7.27 -20.62
N GLU A 328 20.96 -7.51 -21.73
CA GLU A 328 21.00 -8.86 -22.34
C GLU A 328 21.61 -9.90 -21.39
N LEU A 329 22.64 -9.53 -20.63
CA LEU A 329 23.25 -10.44 -19.65
C LEU A 329 22.28 -10.78 -18.51
N LEU A 330 21.56 -9.79 -17.99
CA LEU A 330 20.51 -10.00 -17.00
C LEU A 330 19.36 -10.85 -17.58
N ARG A 331 18.92 -10.56 -18.81
CA ARG A 331 17.86 -11.33 -19.49
C ARG A 331 18.24 -12.80 -19.66
N LYS A 332 19.49 -13.12 -20.02
CA LYS A 332 19.96 -14.51 -20.12
C LYS A 332 19.84 -15.28 -18.80
N LYS A 333 19.90 -14.56 -17.66
CA LYS A 333 19.67 -15.11 -16.32
C LYS A 333 18.24 -14.96 -15.84
N LYS A 334 17.32 -14.51 -16.72
CA LYS A 334 15.90 -14.27 -16.45
C LYS A 334 15.63 -13.23 -15.37
N ARG A 335 16.49 -12.21 -15.31
CA ARG A 335 16.41 -11.07 -14.38
C ARG A 335 16.03 -9.79 -15.10
N LYS A 336 15.61 -8.79 -14.33
CA LYS A 336 15.12 -7.50 -14.79
C LYS A 336 16.01 -6.36 -14.27
N LEU A 337 15.86 -5.19 -14.86
CA LEU A 337 16.55 -3.96 -14.47
C LEU A 337 15.49 -2.92 -14.09
N VAL A 338 15.71 -2.17 -13.02
CA VAL A 338 14.94 -0.95 -12.75
C VAL A 338 15.89 0.24 -12.77
N VAL A 339 15.44 1.35 -13.36
CA VAL A 339 16.19 2.61 -13.40
C VAL A 339 15.34 3.75 -12.85
N ILE A 340 15.98 4.68 -12.16
CA ILE A 340 15.33 5.87 -11.61
C ILE A 340 15.04 6.92 -12.71
N VAL A 341 13.86 7.55 -12.64
CA VAL A 341 13.41 8.63 -13.52
C VAL A 341 12.55 9.61 -12.72
N ASP A 342 13.12 10.75 -12.35
CA ASP A 342 12.48 11.74 -11.47
C ASP A 342 11.83 12.88 -12.29
N PRO A 343 10.94 13.69 -11.68
CA PRO A 343 10.15 14.65 -12.44
C PRO A 343 10.87 15.98 -12.73
N HIS A 344 12.04 16.21 -12.14
CA HIS A 344 12.83 17.43 -12.31
C HIS A 344 13.80 17.30 -13.50
N ILE A 345 13.70 18.22 -14.44
CA ILE A 345 14.40 18.18 -15.72
C ILE A 345 15.52 19.21 -15.69
N LYS A 346 16.78 18.75 -15.76
CA LYS A 346 17.97 19.61 -15.82
C LYS A 346 17.80 20.73 -16.85
N VAL A 347 18.03 21.97 -16.42
CA VAL A 347 18.11 23.13 -17.33
C VAL A 347 19.38 23.03 -18.16
N ASP A 348 19.22 22.57 -19.40
CA ASP A 348 20.30 22.39 -20.35
C ASP A 348 19.74 22.45 -21.78
N PRO A 349 20.00 23.52 -22.55
CA PRO A 349 19.51 23.65 -23.92
C PRO A 349 19.96 22.52 -24.87
N THR A 350 21.03 21.80 -24.54
CA THR A 350 21.52 20.66 -25.34
C THR A 350 20.82 19.35 -24.99
N TYR A 351 20.08 19.31 -23.87
CA TYR A 351 19.30 18.16 -23.45
C TYR A 351 17.95 18.14 -24.16
N THR A 352 17.73 17.09 -24.97
CA THR A 352 16.53 16.98 -25.83
C THR A 352 15.22 17.01 -25.05
N LEU A 353 15.15 16.38 -23.87
CA LEU A 353 13.91 16.38 -23.08
C LEU A 353 13.59 17.78 -22.55
N TYR A 354 14.61 18.51 -22.07
CA TYR A 354 14.47 19.89 -21.61
C TYR A 354 14.02 20.83 -22.74
N SER A 355 14.76 20.83 -23.86
CA SER A 355 14.45 21.70 -25.00
C SER A 355 13.04 21.45 -25.54
N GLN A 356 12.62 20.20 -25.70
CA GLN A 356 11.25 19.89 -26.11
C GLN A 356 10.20 20.34 -25.07
N GLY A 357 10.45 20.11 -23.78
CA GLY A 357 9.55 20.54 -22.71
C GLY A 357 9.38 22.06 -22.69
N LYS A 358 10.48 22.79 -22.89
CA LYS A 358 10.50 24.26 -22.97
C LYS A 358 9.74 24.77 -24.19
N ASP A 359 10.06 24.27 -25.37
CA ASP A 359 9.44 24.69 -26.64
C ASP A 359 7.93 24.46 -26.66
N LYS A 360 7.47 23.43 -25.95
CA LYS A 360 6.05 23.05 -25.84
C LYS A 360 5.33 23.68 -24.64
N GLY A 361 6.05 24.38 -23.76
CA GLY A 361 5.48 24.98 -22.54
C GLY A 361 4.96 23.94 -21.54
N TYR A 362 5.66 22.82 -21.38
CA TYR A 362 5.23 21.67 -20.57
C TYR A 362 5.67 21.71 -19.11
N PHE A 363 6.40 22.75 -18.71
CA PHE A 363 6.81 22.93 -17.32
C PHE A 363 5.74 23.68 -16.52
N VAL A 364 5.68 23.36 -15.22
CA VAL A 364 4.96 24.15 -14.22
C VAL A 364 5.45 25.59 -14.31
N LYS A 365 4.56 26.56 -14.08
CA LYS A 365 4.90 27.98 -14.15
C LYS A 365 5.08 28.56 -12.75
N ASP A 366 5.92 29.58 -12.63
CA ASP A 366 5.85 30.47 -11.49
C ASP A 366 4.63 31.41 -11.62
N ARG A 367 4.34 32.17 -10.56
CA ARG A 367 3.28 33.17 -10.55
C ARG A 367 3.36 34.23 -11.65
N ASN A 368 4.55 34.46 -12.22
CA ASN A 368 4.83 35.45 -13.25
C ASN A 368 4.67 34.87 -14.67
N GLY A 369 4.26 33.61 -14.76
CA GLY A 369 4.09 32.88 -16.03
C GLY A 369 5.39 32.38 -16.65
N GLN A 370 6.52 32.46 -15.94
CA GLN A 370 7.80 31.86 -16.38
C GLN A 370 7.84 30.38 -16.04
N ASP A 371 8.69 29.59 -16.71
CA ASP A 371 8.95 28.21 -16.28
C ASP A 371 9.45 28.22 -14.84
N PHE A 372 8.80 27.44 -13.97
CA PHE A 372 9.26 27.26 -12.61
C PHE A 372 10.64 26.60 -12.61
N GLU A 373 11.61 27.25 -11.96
CA GLU A 373 12.97 26.77 -11.82
C GLU A 373 13.32 26.59 -10.35
N GLY A 374 13.78 25.38 -9.99
CA GLY A 374 14.25 25.03 -8.66
C GLY A 374 15.59 24.33 -8.70
N ILE A 375 16.12 24.00 -7.52
CA ILE A 375 17.34 23.19 -7.37
C ILE A 375 16.96 21.77 -6.97
N CYS A 376 17.50 20.78 -7.67
CA CYS A 376 17.45 19.37 -7.30
C CYS A 376 18.78 18.68 -7.69
N TRP A 377 18.81 17.35 -7.87
CA TRP A 377 20.03 16.58 -8.16
C TRP A 377 20.89 17.12 -9.32
N PRO A 378 20.35 17.51 -10.49
CA PRO A 378 21.17 18.06 -11.57
C PRO A 378 21.54 19.55 -11.39
N GLY A 379 21.24 20.15 -10.25
CA GLY A 379 21.30 21.60 -10.03
C GLY A 379 20.00 22.28 -10.49
N SER A 380 20.13 23.37 -11.24
CA SER A 380 19.00 24.09 -11.85
C SER A 380 18.13 23.14 -12.70
N SER A 381 16.83 23.11 -12.38
CA SER A 381 15.85 22.17 -12.93
C SER A 381 14.49 22.83 -13.11
N CYS A 382 13.80 22.45 -14.19
CA CYS A 382 12.37 22.74 -14.39
C CYS A 382 11.53 21.48 -14.11
N TYR A 383 10.27 21.64 -13.72
CA TYR A 383 9.42 20.53 -13.29
C TYR A 383 8.29 20.34 -14.30
N LEU A 384 8.14 19.13 -14.84
CA LEU A 384 7.08 18.83 -15.79
C LEU A 384 5.71 18.94 -15.13
N ASP A 385 4.76 19.62 -15.76
CA ASP A 385 3.41 19.75 -15.22
C ASP A 385 2.59 18.48 -15.47
N PHE A 386 2.71 17.50 -14.58
CA PHE A 386 1.99 16.23 -14.68
C PHE A 386 0.47 16.37 -14.51
N THR A 387 -0.04 17.51 -14.04
CA THR A 387 -1.50 17.76 -13.99
C THR A 387 -2.08 17.93 -15.40
N ASN A 388 -1.26 18.36 -16.36
CA ASN A 388 -1.62 18.48 -17.76
C ASN A 388 -1.69 17.10 -18.45
N PRO A 389 -2.86 16.67 -18.97
CA PRO A 389 -2.98 15.40 -19.68
C PRO A 389 -2.10 15.30 -20.94
N GLU A 390 -1.80 16.40 -21.61
CA GLU A 390 -0.91 16.41 -22.78
C GLU A 390 0.54 16.15 -22.39
N VAL A 391 0.99 16.70 -21.26
CA VAL A 391 2.33 16.43 -20.69
C VAL A 391 2.44 14.97 -20.31
N ARG A 392 1.45 14.41 -19.60
CA ARG A 392 1.43 12.96 -19.28
C ARG A 392 1.51 12.08 -20.52
N LYS A 393 0.74 12.43 -21.57
CA LYS A 393 0.75 11.69 -22.84
C LYS A 393 2.12 11.73 -23.51
N TRP A 394 2.74 12.92 -23.60
CA TRP A 394 4.06 13.10 -24.19
C TRP A 394 5.17 12.43 -23.37
N TYR A 395 5.10 12.51 -22.04
CA TYR A 395 6.04 11.88 -21.13
C TYR A 395 5.98 10.36 -21.25
N ALA A 396 4.78 9.78 -21.32
CA ALA A 396 4.58 8.36 -21.59
C ALA A 396 5.23 7.94 -22.94
N ASP A 397 5.19 8.79 -23.96
CA ASP A 397 5.80 8.51 -25.27
C ASP A 397 7.35 8.54 -25.23
N GLN A 398 7.96 9.14 -24.20
CA GLN A 398 9.42 9.14 -24.02
C GLN A 398 9.97 7.75 -23.68
N PHE A 399 9.14 6.86 -23.11
CA PHE A 399 9.53 5.48 -22.77
C PHE A 399 9.57 4.53 -23.98
N ALA A 400 9.18 4.99 -25.18
CA ALA A 400 9.29 4.18 -26.38
C ALA A 400 10.77 3.79 -26.63
N PHE A 401 11.05 2.54 -27.01
CA PHE A 401 12.43 2.03 -27.19
C PHE A 401 13.27 2.84 -28.21
N LYS A 402 12.61 3.48 -29.17
CA LYS A 402 13.25 4.38 -30.14
C LYS A 402 13.69 5.72 -29.54
N THR A 403 12.97 6.17 -28.51
CA THR A 403 13.19 7.46 -27.82
C THR A 403 14.14 7.24 -26.65
N TYR A 404 13.82 6.33 -25.73
CA TYR A 404 14.69 5.96 -24.62
C TYR A 404 15.77 4.97 -25.08
N LYS A 405 16.77 5.52 -25.78
CA LYS A 405 17.91 4.76 -26.29
C LYS A 405 18.63 4.04 -25.14
N GLY A 406 18.96 2.77 -25.37
CA GLY A 406 19.60 1.92 -24.37
C GLY A 406 18.63 1.05 -23.57
N SER A 407 17.34 1.40 -23.51
CA SER A 407 16.33 0.58 -22.85
C SER A 407 15.93 -0.67 -23.65
N THR A 408 15.43 -1.69 -22.95
CA THR A 408 14.87 -2.92 -23.51
C THR A 408 13.59 -3.33 -22.75
N ASN A 409 12.93 -4.41 -23.17
CA ASN A 409 11.69 -4.90 -22.55
C ASN A 409 11.85 -5.43 -21.10
N ILE A 410 13.08 -5.61 -20.60
CA ILE A 410 13.33 -6.02 -19.21
C ILE A 410 13.66 -4.85 -18.27
N LEU A 411 13.65 -3.62 -18.78
CA LEU A 411 13.89 -2.39 -18.00
C LEU A 411 12.57 -1.82 -17.50
N PHE A 412 12.42 -1.63 -16.21
CA PHE A 412 11.29 -1.01 -15.54
C PHE A 412 11.74 0.26 -14.80
N VAL A 413 10.82 0.96 -14.14
CA VAL A 413 11.06 2.35 -13.73
C VAL A 413 10.79 2.55 -12.24
N TRP A 414 11.59 3.43 -11.66
CA TRP A 414 11.40 3.98 -10.33
C TRP A 414 11.18 5.49 -10.48
N ASN A 415 10.07 6.01 -9.98
CA ASN A 415 9.83 7.43 -9.82
C ASN A 415 10.14 7.85 -8.39
N ASP A 416 11.14 8.69 -8.22
CA ASP A 416 11.50 9.29 -6.95
C ASP A 416 11.34 10.82 -7.01
N MET A 417 11.54 11.48 -5.87
CA MET A 417 11.59 12.95 -5.77
C MET A 417 10.32 13.63 -6.30
N ASN A 418 9.19 12.94 -6.22
CA ASN A 418 7.96 13.29 -6.94
C ASN A 418 6.83 13.82 -6.09
N GLU A 419 7.17 14.34 -4.93
CA GLU A 419 6.28 15.11 -4.07
C GLU A 419 5.71 16.37 -4.76
N PRO A 420 6.46 17.23 -5.49
CA PRO A 420 7.87 17.17 -5.94
C PRO A 420 8.89 17.67 -4.92
N SER A 421 10.07 17.04 -4.88
CA SER A 421 11.20 17.52 -4.05
C SER A 421 11.97 18.66 -4.75
N VAL A 422 12.13 19.77 -4.03
CA VAL A 422 12.82 20.99 -4.44
C VAL A 422 13.76 21.43 -3.32
N PHE A 423 15.06 21.19 -3.43
CA PHE A 423 16.03 21.34 -2.32
C PHE A 423 16.16 22.75 -1.74
N ARG A 424 15.74 23.77 -2.49
CA ARG A 424 15.68 25.17 -2.05
C ARG A 424 14.28 25.75 -2.17
N GLY A 425 13.26 24.90 -2.09
CA GLY A 425 11.86 25.29 -1.98
C GLY A 425 11.41 25.39 -0.52
N ALA A 426 10.23 25.96 -0.30
CA ALA A 426 9.60 25.95 1.01
C ALA A 426 9.33 24.49 1.42
N GLU A 427 9.77 24.10 2.62
CA GLU A 427 9.63 22.72 3.11
C GLU A 427 10.20 21.64 2.17
N LEU A 428 11.20 22.02 1.36
CA LEU A 428 11.79 21.16 0.33
C LEU A 428 10.81 20.74 -0.78
N THR A 429 9.75 21.52 -1.03
CA THR A 429 8.82 21.32 -2.15
C THR A 429 8.55 22.61 -2.92
N MET A 430 7.71 22.51 -3.96
CA MET A 430 7.35 23.61 -4.84
C MET A 430 6.50 24.66 -4.10
N GLN A 431 6.73 25.94 -4.42
CA GLN A 431 5.99 27.06 -3.87
C GLN A 431 4.49 26.92 -4.15
N LYS A 432 3.66 27.25 -3.16
CA LYS A 432 2.21 27.08 -3.21
C LYS A 432 1.54 27.88 -4.33
N ASP A 433 2.10 29.04 -4.70
CA ASP A 433 1.62 29.94 -5.74
C ASP A 433 2.16 29.63 -7.15
N ALA A 434 2.90 28.52 -7.31
CA ALA A 434 3.25 28.03 -8.64
C ALA A 434 1.99 27.61 -9.40
N VAL A 435 1.95 27.81 -10.71
CA VAL A 435 0.75 27.68 -11.54
C VAL A 435 0.84 26.45 -12.44
N HIS A 436 -0.18 25.61 -12.33
CA HIS A 436 -0.38 24.39 -13.10
C HIS A 436 -1.40 24.58 -14.23
N TYR A 437 -1.58 23.54 -15.03
CA TYR A 437 -2.59 23.46 -16.08
C TYR A 437 -3.98 23.87 -15.59
N SER A 438 -4.69 24.63 -16.43
CA SER A 438 -5.99 25.25 -16.10
C SER A 438 -5.94 26.29 -14.96
N SER A 439 -4.77 26.88 -14.71
CA SER A 439 -4.57 27.97 -13.75
C SER A 439 -4.82 27.59 -12.29
N TRP A 440 -4.77 26.30 -11.95
CA TRP A 440 -4.70 25.86 -10.55
C TRP A 440 -3.34 26.27 -9.95
N GLU A 441 -3.33 26.72 -8.70
CA GLU A 441 -2.07 26.88 -7.99
C GLU A 441 -1.56 25.50 -7.53
N HIS A 442 -0.31 25.44 -7.08
CA HIS A 442 0.28 24.21 -6.60
C HIS A 442 -0.44 23.72 -5.33
N ARG A 443 -0.95 24.65 -4.50
CA ARG A 443 -1.69 24.31 -3.28
C ARG A 443 -2.92 23.44 -3.51
N GLU A 444 -3.62 23.56 -4.65
CA GLU A 444 -4.80 22.72 -4.91
C GLU A 444 -4.43 21.31 -5.37
N VAL A 445 -3.27 21.13 -6.00
CA VAL A 445 -2.90 19.90 -6.72
C VAL A 445 -1.68 19.17 -6.17
N HIS A 446 -1.05 19.72 -5.13
CA HIS A 446 0.21 19.24 -4.55
C HIS A 446 0.21 17.72 -4.32
N ASN A 447 -0.74 17.19 -3.55
CA ASN A 447 -0.77 15.76 -3.22
C ASN A 447 -1.06 14.86 -4.45
N LEU A 448 -1.48 15.40 -5.59
CA LEU A 448 -1.70 14.66 -6.84
C LEU A 448 -0.50 14.64 -7.78
N TYR A 449 0.54 15.43 -7.54
CA TYR A 449 1.65 15.58 -8.48
C TYR A 449 2.37 14.24 -8.73
N GLY A 450 2.79 13.56 -7.65
CA GLY A 450 3.43 12.23 -7.74
C GLY A 450 2.53 11.15 -8.32
N PHE A 451 1.24 11.15 -7.95
CA PHE A 451 0.22 10.26 -8.51
C PHE A 451 0.16 10.37 -10.05
N TYR A 452 0.20 11.59 -10.59
CA TYR A 452 0.13 11.81 -12.02
C TYR A 452 1.42 11.44 -12.77
N GLN A 453 2.60 11.60 -12.15
CA GLN A 453 3.84 11.09 -12.73
C GLN A 453 3.82 9.56 -12.79
N GLN A 454 3.46 8.88 -11.69
CA GLN A 454 3.40 7.42 -11.65
C GLN A 454 2.44 6.88 -12.72
N MET A 455 1.26 7.51 -12.86
CA MET A 455 0.30 7.21 -13.93
C MET A 455 0.93 7.32 -15.32
N ALA A 456 1.60 8.44 -15.61
CA ALA A 456 2.23 8.68 -16.91
C ALA A 456 3.37 7.69 -17.21
N THR A 457 4.17 7.35 -16.21
CA THR A 457 5.23 6.33 -16.32
C THR A 457 4.63 4.96 -16.61
N ALA A 458 3.61 4.52 -15.85
CA ALA A 458 2.95 3.24 -16.05
C ALA A 458 2.34 3.15 -17.46
N ASP A 459 1.66 4.20 -17.91
CA ASP A 459 1.14 4.31 -19.28
C ASP A 459 2.26 4.22 -20.32
N GLY A 460 3.43 4.81 -20.08
CA GLY A 460 4.59 4.72 -20.96
C GLY A 460 5.12 3.28 -21.11
N LEU A 461 5.19 2.54 -20.00
CA LEU A 461 5.63 1.14 -20.01
C LEU A 461 4.62 0.20 -20.69
N ILE A 462 3.32 0.50 -20.58
CA ILE A 462 2.26 -0.19 -21.32
C ILE A 462 2.33 0.14 -22.81
N LYS A 463 2.48 1.43 -23.17
CA LYS A 463 2.52 1.87 -24.57
C LYS A 463 3.71 1.29 -25.33
N ARG A 464 4.91 1.26 -24.74
CA ARG A 464 6.11 0.73 -25.43
C ARG A 464 6.00 -0.76 -25.76
N SER A 465 5.13 -1.51 -25.08
CA SER A 465 4.83 -2.92 -25.36
C SER A 465 3.59 -3.10 -26.25
N LEU A 466 3.01 -2.01 -26.77
CA LEU A 466 1.76 -2.00 -27.53
C LEU A 466 0.57 -2.55 -26.72
N GLY A 467 0.54 -2.28 -25.41
CA GLY A 467 -0.55 -2.72 -24.54
C GLY A 467 -0.47 -4.18 -24.11
N LYS A 468 0.66 -4.86 -24.35
CA LYS A 468 0.82 -6.30 -24.06
C LYS A 468 1.31 -6.56 -22.64
N GLU A 469 2.28 -5.78 -22.17
CA GLU A 469 3.01 -6.00 -20.93
C GLU A 469 2.46 -5.17 -19.77
N ARG A 470 2.34 -5.76 -18.59
CA ARG A 470 2.01 -5.05 -17.36
C ARG A 470 3.18 -4.16 -16.94
N PRO A 471 2.91 -2.94 -16.43
CA PRO A 471 3.97 -2.07 -15.94
C PRO A 471 4.48 -2.54 -14.57
N PHE A 472 5.70 -2.17 -14.24
CA PHE A 472 6.17 -2.08 -12.86
C PHE A 472 6.77 -0.68 -12.67
N VAL A 473 6.17 0.08 -11.76
CA VAL A 473 6.62 1.41 -11.37
C VAL A 473 6.59 1.49 -9.85
N LEU A 474 7.74 1.75 -9.25
CA LEU A 474 7.83 2.15 -7.84
C LEU A 474 7.70 3.67 -7.75
N THR A 475 6.87 4.21 -6.85
CA THR A 475 6.74 5.65 -6.60
C THR A 475 6.98 6.00 -5.14
N ARG A 476 7.60 7.16 -4.86
CA ARG A 476 7.75 7.67 -3.48
C ARG A 476 6.49 8.38 -3.03
N SER A 477 6.06 9.33 -3.84
CA SER A 477 4.85 10.10 -3.60
C SER A 477 3.62 9.47 -4.25
N PHE A 478 2.51 9.47 -3.52
CA PHE A 478 1.27 8.82 -3.90
C PHE A 478 0.03 9.52 -3.33
N PHE A 479 -1.11 9.28 -4.00
CA PHE A 479 -2.45 9.66 -3.56
C PHE A 479 -3.45 8.50 -3.64
N ALA A 480 -4.68 8.71 -3.17
CA ALA A 480 -5.79 7.77 -3.38
C ALA A 480 -5.93 7.42 -4.89
N GLY A 481 -5.80 6.13 -5.22
CA GLY A 481 -5.81 5.63 -6.60
C GLY A 481 -4.43 5.19 -7.13
N SER A 482 -3.33 5.46 -6.42
CA SER A 482 -1.97 5.07 -6.85
C SER A 482 -1.79 3.55 -6.95
N GLN A 483 -2.61 2.77 -6.25
CA GLN A 483 -2.64 1.29 -6.35
C GLN A 483 -2.84 0.79 -7.79
N LYS A 484 -3.40 1.61 -8.69
CA LYS A 484 -3.59 1.26 -10.10
C LYS A 484 -2.29 1.25 -10.93
N TYR A 485 -1.21 1.82 -10.42
CA TYR A 485 -0.03 2.12 -11.24
C TYR A 485 1.26 1.43 -10.79
N GLY A 486 1.28 0.79 -9.61
CA GLY A 486 2.41 -0.04 -9.20
C GLY A 486 2.57 -0.15 -7.69
N ALA A 487 3.82 0.00 -7.25
CA ALA A 487 4.24 -0.14 -5.86
C ALA A 487 4.56 1.22 -5.23
N VAL A 488 4.53 1.27 -3.91
CA VAL A 488 5.05 2.36 -3.08
C VAL A 488 6.08 1.83 -2.08
N TRP A 489 6.97 2.67 -1.58
CA TRP A 489 7.80 2.34 -0.43
C TRP A 489 7.82 3.48 0.57
N THR A 490 8.28 3.21 1.79
CA THR A 490 8.21 4.18 2.89
C THR A 490 9.25 5.30 2.86
N GLY A 491 9.99 5.45 1.76
CA GLY A 491 11.05 6.45 1.61
C GLY A 491 12.27 6.19 2.51
N ASP A 492 13.00 7.26 2.80
CA ASP A 492 14.33 7.26 3.39
C ASP A 492 14.30 6.97 4.91
N ASN A 493 14.17 5.69 5.26
CA ASN A 493 14.24 5.19 6.63
C ASN A 493 15.69 5.01 7.12
N THR A 494 15.88 4.74 8.41
CA THR A 494 17.22 4.61 9.03
C THR A 494 17.55 3.17 9.38
N ALA A 495 18.83 2.80 9.34
CA ALA A 495 19.36 1.48 9.70
C ALA A 495 19.36 1.24 11.23
N GLU A 496 18.18 1.32 11.85
CA GLU A 496 17.95 1.17 13.29
C GLU A 496 16.76 0.23 13.57
N TRP A 497 16.73 -0.39 14.75
CA TRP A 497 15.70 -1.38 15.14
C TRP A 497 14.31 -0.77 15.19
N GLU A 498 14.21 0.48 15.63
CA GLU A 498 12.99 1.24 15.72
C GLU A 498 12.36 1.45 14.33
N TYR A 499 13.16 1.61 13.28
CA TYR A 499 12.67 1.73 11.91
C TYR A 499 12.26 0.38 11.31
N LEU A 500 12.95 -0.71 11.68
CA LEU A 500 12.45 -2.05 11.38
C LEU A 500 11.08 -2.27 12.04
N LYS A 501 10.92 -1.90 13.31
CA LYS A 501 9.68 -2.03 14.07
C LYS A 501 8.55 -1.17 13.49
N ILE A 502 8.78 0.13 13.26
CA ILE A 502 7.77 1.06 12.73
C ILE A 502 7.38 0.76 11.28
N SER A 503 8.22 0.02 10.52
CA SER A 503 7.85 -0.40 9.17
C SER A 503 6.56 -1.23 9.14
N ILE A 504 6.28 -2.02 10.19
CA ILE A 504 5.08 -2.88 10.23
C ILE A 504 3.80 -2.03 10.26
N PRO A 505 3.55 -1.13 11.24
CA PRO A 505 2.35 -0.30 11.26
C PRO A 505 2.23 0.59 10.01
N MET A 506 3.33 1.15 9.50
CA MET A 506 3.28 1.95 8.27
C MET A 506 2.74 1.16 7.08
N LEU A 507 3.25 -0.06 6.87
CA LEU A 507 2.82 -0.92 5.77
C LEU A 507 1.39 -1.42 5.96
N LEU A 508 0.99 -1.70 7.19
CA LEU A 508 -0.40 -2.05 7.51
C LEU A 508 -1.36 -0.91 7.14
N THR A 509 -1.03 0.32 7.53
CA THR A 509 -1.84 1.51 7.23
C THR A 509 -1.94 1.77 5.73
N ILE A 510 -0.83 1.67 4.98
CA ILE A 510 -0.83 1.82 3.51
C ILE A 510 -1.66 0.70 2.85
N SER A 511 -1.52 -0.54 3.32
CA SER A 511 -2.22 -1.71 2.77
C SER A 511 -3.74 -1.60 2.94
N ILE A 512 -4.23 -1.22 4.13
CA ILE A 512 -5.67 -1.03 4.38
C ILE A 512 -6.24 0.24 3.73
N ALA A 513 -5.38 1.19 3.36
CA ALA A 513 -5.72 2.35 2.54
C ALA A 513 -5.80 2.04 1.02
N GLY A 514 -5.77 0.76 0.65
CA GLY A 514 -6.01 0.28 -0.73
C GLY A 514 -4.74 0.08 -1.57
N ILE A 515 -3.56 0.44 -1.06
CA ILE A 515 -2.28 0.25 -1.75
C ILE A 515 -1.57 -0.97 -1.16
N SER A 516 -1.97 -2.17 -1.61
CA SER A 516 -1.40 -3.42 -1.08
C SER A 516 0.05 -3.67 -1.50
N PHE A 517 0.54 -3.03 -2.55
CA PHE A 517 1.91 -3.20 -3.02
C PHE A 517 2.88 -2.21 -2.35
N CYS A 518 3.11 -2.38 -1.04
CA CYS A 518 3.95 -1.51 -0.23
C CYS A 518 5.14 -2.25 0.42
N GLY A 519 6.23 -1.54 0.71
CA GLY A 519 7.41 -2.07 1.40
C GLY A 519 8.28 -0.99 2.03
N ALA A 520 9.29 -1.41 2.80
CA ALA A 520 10.31 -0.52 3.36
C ALA A 520 11.70 -1.00 2.92
N ASP A 521 12.69 -0.10 2.90
CA ASP A 521 14.03 -0.47 2.46
C ASP A 521 14.70 -1.39 3.48
N VAL A 522 15.03 -2.61 3.02
CA VAL A 522 15.62 -3.66 3.85
C VAL A 522 17.05 -3.28 4.21
N GLY A 523 17.31 -3.24 5.52
CA GLY A 523 18.55 -2.75 6.12
C GLY A 523 18.52 -1.27 6.51
N GLY A 524 17.50 -0.50 6.10
CA GLY A 524 17.37 0.93 6.38
C GLY A 524 18.25 1.79 5.47
N PHE A 525 17.70 2.80 4.80
CA PHE A 525 18.38 3.60 3.79
C PHE A 525 19.60 4.36 4.34
N ILE A 526 19.46 5.01 5.50
CA ILE A 526 20.50 5.82 6.13
C ILE A 526 21.31 4.96 7.12
N GLY A 527 22.63 4.99 7.00
CA GLY A 527 23.54 4.36 7.97
C GLY A 527 23.92 2.92 7.63
N ASP A 528 24.65 2.28 8.55
CA ASP A 528 25.15 0.91 8.41
C ASP A 528 24.49 0.01 9.48
N PRO A 529 23.60 -0.93 9.12
CA PRO A 529 23.02 -1.84 10.09
C PRO A 529 24.06 -2.83 10.61
N GLU A 530 24.00 -3.18 11.89
CA GLU A 530 24.75 -4.33 12.39
C GLU A 530 24.25 -5.65 11.76
N PRO A 531 25.08 -6.72 11.74
CA PRO A 531 24.70 -7.96 11.07
C PRO A 531 23.38 -8.57 11.57
N GLU A 532 23.08 -8.47 12.88
CA GLU A 532 21.83 -8.98 13.44
C GLU A 532 20.61 -8.23 12.89
N LEU A 533 20.66 -6.88 12.91
CA LEU A 533 19.59 -6.05 12.38
C LEU A 533 19.35 -6.34 10.90
N LEU A 534 20.43 -6.47 10.10
CA LEU A 534 20.30 -6.79 8.68
C LEU A 534 19.60 -8.14 8.47
N VAL A 535 20.01 -9.19 9.19
CA VAL A 535 19.37 -10.50 9.13
C VAL A 535 17.89 -10.42 9.49
N ARG A 536 17.54 -9.73 10.58
CA ARG A 536 16.14 -9.56 11.00
C ARG A 536 15.32 -8.78 9.99
N TRP A 537 15.93 -7.80 9.32
CA TRP A 537 15.25 -7.04 8.29
C TRP A 537 14.97 -7.88 7.04
N TYR A 538 15.89 -8.76 6.62
CA TYR A 538 15.62 -9.71 5.53
C TYR A 538 14.50 -10.68 5.90
N GLN A 539 14.46 -11.17 7.15
CA GLN A 539 13.37 -12.03 7.64
C GLN A 539 12.02 -11.31 7.62
N ALA A 540 11.96 -10.04 8.04
CA ALA A 540 10.74 -9.24 7.99
C ALA A 540 10.32 -8.94 6.54
N GLY A 541 11.25 -8.44 5.72
CA GLY A 541 11.00 -8.04 4.34
C GLY A 541 10.57 -9.20 3.43
N ALA A 542 11.05 -10.41 3.70
CA ALA A 542 10.63 -11.62 2.98
C ALA A 542 9.11 -11.85 3.04
N TYR A 543 8.44 -11.41 4.11
CA TYR A 543 7.00 -11.51 4.31
C TYR A 543 6.23 -10.22 3.97
N GLN A 544 6.90 -9.12 3.59
CA GLN A 544 6.24 -7.86 3.24
C GLN A 544 5.92 -7.77 1.73
N PRO A 545 4.86 -7.08 1.29
CA PRO A 545 4.41 -7.14 -0.11
C PRO A 545 5.47 -6.73 -1.15
N PHE A 546 6.16 -5.59 -0.96
CA PHE A 546 7.31 -5.18 -1.77
C PHE A 546 8.62 -5.42 -1.00
N PHE A 547 9.59 -6.10 -1.63
CA PHE A 547 10.79 -6.59 -0.96
C PHE A 547 12.07 -6.12 -1.67
N ARG A 548 12.66 -5.02 -1.17
CA ARG A 548 13.86 -4.38 -1.74
C ARG A 548 14.91 -4.09 -0.67
N GLY A 549 16.15 -4.52 -0.91
CA GLY A 549 17.32 -3.98 -0.21
C GLY A 549 17.82 -2.72 -0.92
N HIS A 550 17.96 -1.61 -0.22
CA HIS A 550 18.43 -0.32 -0.77
C HIS A 550 19.15 0.49 0.30
N SER A 551 20.22 1.21 -0.04
CA SER A 551 21.05 2.02 0.87
C SER A 551 21.44 3.35 0.24
N ASN A 552 21.74 4.35 1.06
CA ASN A 552 22.25 5.63 0.59
C ASN A 552 23.70 5.54 0.06
N MET A 553 24.20 6.66 -0.47
CA MET A 553 25.53 6.78 -1.07
C MET A 553 26.68 6.61 -0.06
N GLU A 554 26.47 7.02 1.19
CA GLU A 554 27.49 7.02 2.24
C GLU A 554 27.61 5.67 2.95
N SER A 555 26.56 4.84 2.89
CA SER A 555 26.52 3.50 3.48
C SER A 555 27.48 2.54 2.78
N LYS A 556 28.08 1.66 3.60
CA LYS A 556 28.92 0.56 3.12
C LYS A 556 28.13 -0.37 2.20
N ARG A 557 28.88 -1.09 1.35
CA ARG A 557 28.31 -2.19 0.57
C ARG A 557 27.75 -3.24 1.52
N ARG A 558 26.54 -3.69 1.21
CA ARG A 558 25.79 -4.62 2.05
C ARG A 558 24.96 -5.62 1.25
N GLU A 559 25.45 -6.01 0.08
CA GLU A 559 24.94 -7.20 -0.59
C GLU A 559 24.93 -8.38 0.40
N PRO A 560 23.91 -9.27 0.35
CA PRO A 560 23.62 -10.25 1.41
C PRO A 560 24.80 -11.11 1.89
N TRP A 561 25.80 -11.33 1.04
CA TRP A 561 26.95 -12.20 1.30
C TRP A 561 28.11 -11.54 2.03
N LEU A 562 28.05 -10.23 2.30
CA LEU A 562 29.16 -9.47 2.88
C LEU A 562 29.26 -9.58 4.42
N PHE A 563 28.34 -10.28 5.07
CA PHE A 563 28.23 -10.33 6.54
C PHE A 563 28.64 -11.67 7.17
N GLY A 564 29.46 -12.45 6.46
CA GLY A 564 29.97 -13.75 6.91
C GLY A 564 28.99 -14.90 6.69
N GLU A 565 29.52 -16.12 6.51
CA GLU A 565 28.77 -17.27 5.98
C GLU A 565 27.49 -17.60 6.76
N LYS A 566 27.51 -17.50 8.08
CA LYS A 566 26.32 -17.77 8.91
C LYS A 566 25.18 -16.81 8.57
N ASN A 567 25.45 -15.50 8.50
CA ASN A 567 24.42 -14.51 8.20
C ASN A 567 23.98 -14.61 6.74
N THR A 568 24.92 -14.85 5.82
CA THR A 568 24.63 -15.14 4.40
C THR A 568 23.65 -16.30 4.27
N GLN A 569 23.87 -17.40 5.00
CA GLN A 569 22.97 -18.55 4.99
C GLN A 569 21.57 -18.19 5.50
N ILE A 570 21.46 -17.45 6.60
CA ILE A 570 20.14 -17.09 7.17
C ILE A 570 19.38 -16.15 6.23
N ILE A 571 20.07 -15.16 5.65
CA ILE A 571 19.47 -14.25 4.66
C ILE A 571 19.05 -15.02 3.41
N ARG A 572 19.90 -15.94 2.92
CA ARG A 572 19.58 -16.83 1.80
C ARG A 572 18.28 -17.59 2.05
N GLU A 573 18.12 -18.19 3.23
CA GLU A 573 16.92 -18.96 3.55
C GLU A 573 15.66 -18.08 3.69
N ALA A 574 15.77 -16.88 4.27
CA ALA A 574 14.66 -15.93 4.29
C ALA A 574 14.20 -15.54 2.87
N ILE A 575 15.16 -15.26 1.98
CA ILE A 575 14.86 -14.95 0.58
C ILE A 575 14.27 -16.18 -0.11
N ARG A 576 14.82 -17.38 0.04
CA ARG A 576 14.27 -18.61 -0.56
C ARG A 576 12.84 -18.90 -0.13
N GLU A 577 12.54 -18.68 1.14
CA GLU A 577 11.19 -18.86 1.67
C GLU A 577 10.20 -17.91 1.01
N ARG A 578 10.58 -16.64 0.80
CA ARG A 578 9.80 -15.71 -0.03
C ARG A 578 9.52 -16.28 -1.42
N TYR A 579 10.52 -16.82 -2.11
CA TYR A 579 10.33 -17.41 -3.45
C TYR A 579 9.38 -18.62 -3.42
N VAL A 580 9.52 -19.49 -2.43
CA VAL A 580 8.63 -20.65 -2.23
C VAL A 580 7.17 -20.21 -1.99
N LEU A 581 6.96 -19.10 -1.27
CA LEU A 581 5.66 -18.49 -0.98
C LEU A 581 5.04 -17.71 -2.14
N LEU A 582 5.75 -17.47 -3.24
CA LEU A 582 5.25 -16.64 -4.35
C LEU A 582 3.89 -17.07 -4.92
N PRO A 583 3.53 -18.37 -5.06
CA PRO A 583 2.19 -18.73 -5.52
C PRO A 583 1.07 -18.22 -4.61
N TYR A 584 1.29 -18.27 -3.29
CA TYR A 584 0.36 -17.72 -2.32
C TYR A 584 0.29 -16.20 -2.41
N LEU A 585 1.44 -15.51 -2.38
CA LEU A 585 1.49 -14.05 -2.49
C LEU A 585 0.87 -13.54 -3.81
N TYR A 586 1.15 -14.22 -4.92
CA TYR A 586 0.59 -13.87 -6.23
C TYR A 586 -0.93 -14.03 -6.27
N THR A 587 -1.44 -15.06 -5.59
CA THR A 587 -2.89 -15.25 -5.40
C THR A 587 -3.49 -14.16 -4.53
N LEU A 588 -2.81 -13.71 -3.46
CA LEU A 588 -3.27 -12.57 -2.67
C LEU A 588 -3.31 -11.27 -3.49
N PHE A 589 -2.33 -11.04 -4.36
CA PHE A 589 -2.36 -9.90 -5.26
C PHE A 589 -3.47 -9.98 -6.31
N TYR A 590 -3.82 -11.19 -6.76
CA TYR A 590 -5.03 -11.39 -7.56
C TYR A 590 -6.29 -11.04 -6.77
N ARG A 591 -6.40 -11.41 -5.49
CA ARG A 591 -7.52 -11.00 -4.62
C ARG A 591 -7.57 -9.48 -4.40
N ALA A 592 -6.42 -8.83 -4.19
CA ALA A 592 -6.34 -7.37 -4.12
C ALA A 592 -6.81 -6.72 -5.42
N HIS A 593 -6.48 -7.32 -6.57
CA HIS A 593 -6.86 -6.86 -7.90
C HIS A 593 -8.36 -7.03 -8.21
N THR A 594 -8.97 -8.15 -7.81
CA THR A 594 -10.36 -8.47 -8.20
C THR A 594 -11.40 -8.21 -7.11
N ALA A 595 -10.99 -8.21 -5.85
CA ALA A 595 -11.87 -8.15 -4.69
C ALA A 595 -11.53 -7.03 -3.69
N ALA A 596 -10.47 -6.25 -3.96
CA ALA A 596 -9.98 -5.17 -3.08
C ALA A 596 -9.59 -5.68 -1.67
N GLU A 597 -9.19 -6.94 -1.56
CA GLU A 597 -8.73 -7.49 -0.28
C GLU A 597 -7.26 -7.16 -0.06
N PRO A 598 -6.88 -6.50 1.07
CA PRO A 598 -5.48 -6.20 1.34
C PRO A 598 -4.61 -7.45 1.42
N VAL A 599 -3.38 -7.38 0.92
CA VAL A 599 -2.42 -8.51 0.97
C VAL A 599 -1.90 -8.72 2.40
N MET A 600 -1.44 -7.64 3.03
CA MET A 600 -0.98 -7.58 4.41
C MET A 600 -2.07 -6.93 5.27
N ARG A 601 -2.51 -7.61 6.34
CA ARG A 601 -3.72 -7.27 7.09
C ARG A 601 -3.42 -7.16 8.59
N PRO A 602 -3.87 -6.09 9.27
CA PRO A 602 -4.00 -6.11 10.72
C PRO A 602 -4.88 -7.27 11.17
N LEU A 603 -4.61 -7.82 12.36
CA LEU A 603 -5.36 -8.97 12.89
C LEU A 603 -6.87 -8.67 12.99
N TRP A 604 -7.26 -7.44 13.34
CA TRP A 604 -8.66 -7.06 13.50
C TRP A 604 -9.51 -7.24 12.24
N ILE A 605 -8.91 -7.28 11.04
CA ILE A 605 -9.64 -7.57 9.80
C ILE A 605 -10.13 -9.02 9.77
N GLU A 606 -9.28 -9.95 10.18
CA GLU A 606 -9.61 -11.39 10.21
C GLU A 606 -10.38 -11.77 11.48
N PHE A 607 -10.23 -10.97 12.55
CA PHE A 607 -10.83 -11.20 13.86
C PHE A 607 -11.66 -9.98 14.35
N PRO A 608 -12.68 -9.54 13.59
CA PRO A 608 -13.40 -8.28 13.83
C PRO A 608 -14.25 -8.25 15.11
N GLY A 609 -14.38 -9.38 15.80
CA GLY A 609 -15.06 -9.49 17.10
C GLY A 609 -14.11 -9.54 18.30
N LYS A 610 -12.78 -9.55 18.08
CA LYS A 610 -11.77 -9.77 19.12
C LYS A 610 -11.02 -8.46 19.39
N ILE A 611 -11.46 -7.72 20.41
CA ILE A 611 -10.98 -6.36 20.73
C ILE A 611 -9.47 -6.31 21.01
N ASP A 612 -8.91 -7.37 21.58
CA ASP A 612 -7.48 -7.53 21.85
C ASP A 612 -6.60 -7.46 20.58
N THR A 613 -7.19 -7.64 19.39
CA THR A 613 -6.48 -7.52 18.10
C THR A 613 -6.44 -6.10 17.55
N PHE A 614 -7.23 -5.16 18.08
CA PHE A 614 -7.48 -3.86 17.44
C PHE A 614 -6.27 -2.93 17.50
N GLY A 615 -5.41 -3.08 18.51
CA GLY A 615 -4.17 -2.32 18.67
C GLY A 615 -2.90 -3.09 18.33
N VAL A 616 -3.01 -4.29 17.74
CA VAL A 616 -1.83 -5.11 17.40
C VAL A 616 -1.17 -4.59 16.13
N GLU A 617 0.12 -4.25 16.23
CA GLU A 617 0.90 -3.64 15.15
C GLU A 617 2.30 -4.23 14.96
N ASN A 618 2.72 -5.18 15.78
CA ASN A 618 4.00 -5.88 15.70
C ASN A 618 3.90 -7.26 15.02
N GLU A 619 2.69 -7.67 14.65
CA GLU A 619 2.39 -8.88 13.89
C GLU A 619 1.19 -8.62 12.97
N TYR A 620 1.08 -9.45 11.95
CA TYR A 620 0.10 -9.25 10.89
C TYR A 620 -0.29 -10.57 10.23
N MET A 621 -1.41 -10.54 9.52
CA MET A 621 -1.84 -11.61 8.64
C MET A 621 -1.38 -11.33 7.20
N LEU A 622 -0.86 -12.34 6.51
CA LEU A 622 -0.80 -12.36 5.05
C LEU A 622 -1.98 -13.13 4.54
N GLY A 623 -2.90 -12.44 3.86
CA GLY A 623 -4.21 -12.98 3.54
C GLY A 623 -4.94 -13.43 4.81
N ASN A 624 -5.67 -14.54 4.74
CA ASN A 624 -6.35 -15.15 5.88
C ASN A 624 -5.57 -16.32 6.50
N ALA A 625 -4.43 -16.72 5.93
CA ALA A 625 -3.80 -18.01 6.23
C ALA A 625 -2.53 -17.93 7.10
N LEU A 626 -1.69 -16.91 6.95
CA LEU A 626 -0.41 -16.84 7.65
C LEU A 626 -0.37 -15.67 8.62
N LEU A 627 -0.16 -15.94 9.91
CA LEU A 627 0.22 -14.96 10.92
C LEU A 627 1.74 -14.87 10.96
N VAL A 628 2.28 -13.65 10.87
CA VAL A 628 3.71 -13.38 10.85
C VAL A 628 4.04 -12.41 11.98
N HIS A 629 5.00 -12.76 12.83
CA HIS A 629 5.54 -11.90 13.87
C HIS A 629 7.05 -11.74 13.66
N PRO A 630 7.51 -10.72 12.91
CA PRO A 630 8.94 -10.48 12.75
C PRO A 630 9.61 -10.17 14.09
N VAL A 631 10.88 -10.58 14.25
CA VAL A 631 11.68 -10.18 15.41
C VAL A 631 12.29 -8.81 15.14
N THR A 632 11.81 -7.79 15.85
CA THR A 632 12.20 -6.37 15.62
C THR A 632 12.91 -5.76 16.83
N GLU A 633 13.50 -6.59 17.69
CA GLU A 633 14.24 -6.14 18.87
C GLU A 633 15.58 -6.87 18.95
N ARG A 634 16.59 -6.17 19.45
CA ARG A 634 17.97 -6.64 19.52
C ARG A 634 18.17 -7.74 20.56
N GLU A 635 18.92 -8.79 20.19
CA GLU A 635 19.40 -9.85 21.09
C GLU A 635 18.29 -10.62 21.85
N VAL A 636 17.04 -10.53 21.38
CA VAL A 636 15.91 -11.22 22.01
C VAL A 636 15.91 -12.71 21.70
N ARG A 637 15.55 -13.52 22.72
CA ARG A 637 15.44 -14.99 22.63
C ARG A 637 14.01 -15.48 22.75
N THR A 638 13.08 -14.59 23.03
CA THR A 638 11.65 -14.88 23.19
C THR A 638 10.87 -13.65 22.78
N VAL A 639 9.78 -13.84 22.04
CA VAL A 639 8.83 -12.79 21.68
C VAL A 639 7.42 -13.17 22.13
N SER A 640 6.56 -12.18 22.34
CA SER A 640 5.16 -12.38 22.72
C SER A 640 4.28 -12.28 21.49
N VAL A 641 3.68 -13.39 21.07
CA VAL A 641 2.82 -13.47 19.88
C VAL A 641 1.37 -13.64 20.32
N LEU A 642 0.44 -12.84 19.80
CA LEU A 642 -0.99 -13.08 20.03
C LEU A 642 -1.51 -14.04 18.95
N LEU A 643 -1.99 -15.22 19.36
CA LEU A 643 -2.74 -16.11 18.49
C LEU A 643 -4.24 -15.90 18.77
N PRO A 644 -4.94 -15.09 17.95
CA PRO A 644 -6.33 -14.76 18.19
C PRO A 644 -7.27 -15.94 17.86
N GLY A 645 -8.47 -15.88 18.42
CA GLY A 645 -9.50 -16.91 18.25
C GLY A 645 -9.23 -18.15 19.10
N SER A 646 -9.76 -18.19 20.33
CA SER A 646 -9.71 -19.38 21.20
C SER A 646 -10.32 -20.64 20.58
N GLU A 647 -11.18 -20.44 19.58
CA GLU A 647 -11.87 -21.43 18.76
C GLU A 647 -11.07 -21.86 17.52
N GLU A 648 -10.00 -21.14 17.19
CA GLU A 648 -9.14 -21.39 16.03
C GLU A 648 -8.04 -22.38 16.37
N ILE A 649 -7.51 -23.03 15.33
CA ILE A 649 -6.28 -23.83 15.43
C ILE A 649 -5.17 -23.06 14.72
N TRP A 650 -3.98 -23.06 15.32
CA TRP A 650 -2.77 -22.51 14.72
C TRP A 650 -1.70 -23.59 14.64
N TYR A 651 -0.94 -23.60 13.55
CA TYR A 651 0.18 -24.52 13.31
C TYR A 651 1.46 -23.73 13.08
N ASP A 652 2.57 -24.11 13.71
CA ASP A 652 3.89 -23.56 13.37
C ASP A 652 4.18 -23.88 11.90
N PHE A 653 4.39 -22.85 11.08
CA PHE A 653 4.47 -22.97 9.62
C PHE A 653 5.65 -23.84 9.15
N ARG A 654 6.73 -23.92 9.93
CA ARG A 654 7.93 -24.69 9.56
C ARG A 654 7.99 -26.05 10.23
N LYS A 655 7.54 -26.12 11.49
CA LYS A 655 7.58 -27.37 12.28
C LYS A 655 6.33 -28.22 12.10
N PHE A 656 5.29 -27.68 11.47
CA PHE A 656 4.01 -28.35 11.23
C PHE A 656 3.27 -28.77 12.52
N LYS A 657 3.76 -28.33 13.69
CA LYS A 657 3.19 -28.68 14.98
C LYS A 657 2.03 -27.73 15.29
N GLN A 658 0.89 -28.30 15.69
CA GLN A 658 -0.22 -27.56 16.28
C GLN A 658 0.24 -26.83 17.55
N VAL A 659 -0.19 -25.58 17.69
CA VAL A 659 -0.02 -24.79 18.91
C VAL A 659 -1.13 -25.14 19.89
N GLU A 660 -0.75 -25.62 21.07
CA GLU A 660 -1.69 -26.16 22.07
C GLU A 660 -2.35 -25.08 22.95
N ALA A 661 -1.79 -23.87 22.96
CA ALA A 661 -2.27 -22.75 23.77
C ALA A 661 -2.83 -21.62 22.89
N ALA A 662 -3.80 -20.87 23.42
CA ALA A 662 -4.41 -19.72 22.75
C ALA A 662 -4.02 -18.40 23.45
N GLY A 663 -4.24 -17.27 22.76
CA GLY A 663 -3.95 -15.94 23.30
C GLY A 663 -2.48 -15.55 23.15
N THR A 664 -1.97 -14.73 24.06
CA THR A 664 -0.57 -14.24 23.99
C THR A 664 0.40 -15.29 24.51
N LEU A 665 1.27 -15.77 23.63
CA LEU A 665 2.24 -16.83 23.90
C LEU A 665 3.67 -16.32 23.84
N LYS A 666 4.52 -16.83 24.72
CA LYS A 666 5.97 -16.60 24.68
C LYS A 666 6.62 -17.62 23.75
N ILE A 667 7.03 -17.17 22.57
CA ILE A 667 7.62 -18.01 21.52
C ILE A 667 9.14 -17.86 21.54
N PRO A 668 9.91 -18.96 21.71
CA PRO A 668 11.37 -18.89 21.66
C PRO A 668 11.84 -18.61 20.23
N VAL A 669 12.80 -17.69 20.11
CA VAL A 669 13.40 -17.29 18.83
C VAL A 669 14.91 -17.39 18.88
N THR A 670 15.50 -17.67 17.72
CA THR A 670 16.94 -17.59 17.48
C THR A 670 17.17 -16.66 16.30
N LEU A 671 18.42 -16.35 15.96
CA LEU A 671 18.73 -15.57 14.75
C LEU A 671 18.18 -16.22 13.47
N GLU A 672 18.01 -17.55 13.47
CA GLU A 672 17.64 -18.34 12.29
C GLU A 672 16.13 -18.37 12.02
N ASN A 673 15.30 -17.86 12.92
CA ASN A 673 13.84 -17.95 12.78
C ASN A 673 13.08 -16.70 13.22
N ILE A 674 11.88 -16.57 12.67
CA ILE A 674 10.80 -15.70 13.15
C ILE A 674 9.52 -16.53 13.32
N PRO A 675 8.66 -16.22 14.30
CA PRO A 675 7.37 -16.87 14.44
C PRO A 675 6.48 -16.65 13.20
N VAL A 676 6.05 -17.75 12.59
CA VAL A 676 5.10 -17.77 11.48
C VAL A 676 4.15 -18.93 11.73
N PHE A 677 2.85 -18.67 11.67
CA PHE A 677 1.83 -19.65 11.97
C PHE A 677 0.81 -19.74 10.84
N GLN A 678 0.47 -20.94 10.43
CA GLN A 678 -0.65 -21.20 9.54
C GLN A 678 -1.93 -21.38 10.35
N ARG A 679 -2.98 -20.65 9.99
CA ARG A 679 -4.33 -20.78 10.55
C ARG A 679 -4.99 -22.06 10.03
N GLY A 680 -5.67 -22.79 10.91
CA GLY A 680 -6.58 -23.86 10.54
C GLY A 680 -7.70 -23.35 9.62
N GLY A 681 -8.29 -24.23 8.83
CA GLY A 681 -9.25 -23.85 7.80
C GLY A 681 -8.61 -23.45 6.47
N THR A 682 -7.28 -23.55 6.30
CA THR A 682 -6.58 -23.00 5.14
C THR A 682 -5.76 -24.02 4.34
N VAL A 683 -5.67 -23.80 3.03
CA VAL A 683 -4.73 -24.51 2.14
C VAL A 683 -3.82 -23.48 1.48
N ILE A 684 -2.50 -23.66 1.61
CA ILE A 684 -1.50 -22.75 1.04
C ILE A 684 -0.75 -23.45 -0.10
N PRO A 685 -0.79 -22.91 -1.33
CA PRO A 685 0.03 -23.39 -2.43
C PRO A 685 1.43 -22.77 -2.37
N LEU A 686 2.44 -23.64 -2.48
CA LEU A 686 3.86 -23.30 -2.43
C LEU A 686 4.58 -23.92 -3.64
N LYS A 687 5.76 -23.41 -3.98
CA LYS A 687 6.69 -24.14 -4.85
C LYS A 687 7.52 -25.13 -4.02
N THR A 688 7.83 -26.31 -4.55
CA THR A 688 8.64 -27.30 -3.83
C THR A 688 10.07 -26.83 -3.53
N ARG A 689 10.55 -25.81 -4.25
CA ARG A 689 11.84 -25.15 -4.03
C ARG A 689 11.87 -23.76 -4.68
N ALA A 690 12.81 -22.92 -4.25
CA ALA A 690 13.13 -21.69 -4.94
C ALA A 690 13.92 -21.93 -6.25
N GLY A 691 13.69 -21.08 -7.25
CA GLY A 691 14.55 -20.94 -8.42
C GLY A 691 15.51 -19.75 -8.25
N LYS A 692 16.35 -19.44 -9.25
CA LYS A 692 17.29 -18.29 -9.20
C LYS A 692 16.63 -16.91 -9.37
N SER A 693 15.47 -16.90 -10.01
CA SER A 693 14.52 -15.78 -10.15
C SER A 693 13.12 -16.38 -10.36
N THR A 694 12.07 -15.57 -10.32
CA THR A 694 10.68 -16.04 -10.49
C THR A 694 10.47 -16.82 -11.80
N GLU A 695 11.09 -16.39 -12.90
CA GLU A 695 10.96 -17.01 -14.22
C GLU A 695 11.71 -18.37 -14.34
N TRP A 696 12.60 -18.68 -13.39
CA TRP A 696 13.16 -20.05 -13.23
C TRP A 696 12.22 -20.99 -12.47
N MET A 697 11.12 -20.47 -11.91
CA MET A 697 10.17 -21.24 -11.10
C MET A 697 8.93 -21.69 -11.87
N ILE A 698 8.77 -21.27 -13.12
CA ILE A 698 7.58 -21.59 -13.95
C ILE A 698 7.31 -23.09 -13.96
N ASP A 699 8.34 -23.90 -14.21
CA ASP A 699 8.25 -25.36 -14.32
C ASP A 699 8.45 -26.11 -12.99
N ILE A 700 8.69 -25.40 -11.88
CA ILE A 700 8.86 -26.04 -10.57
C ILE A 700 7.50 -26.52 -10.05
N SER A 701 7.46 -27.76 -9.57
CA SER A 701 6.26 -28.38 -8.98
C SER A 701 5.72 -27.61 -7.78
N TYR A 702 4.45 -27.86 -7.48
CA TYR A 702 3.76 -27.29 -6.35
C TYR A 702 3.70 -28.26 -5.16
N GLU A 703 3.61 -27.65 -4.00
CA GLU A 703 3.32 -28.27 -2.73
C GLU A 703 2.11 -27.60 -2.09
N LEU A 704 1.23 -28.39 -1.48
CA LEU A 704 0.08 -27.87 -0.76
C LEU A 704 0.24 -28.13 0.74
N HIS A 705 0.16 -27.08 1.55
CA HIS A 705 0.04 -27.20 3.01
C HIS A 705 -1.43 -27.06 3.39
N VAL A 706 -2.02 -28.16 3.83
CA VAL A 706 -3.44 -28.25 4.24
C VAL A 706 -3.49 -28.24 5.76
N ALA A 707 -4.05 -27.18 6.33
CA ALA A 707 -4.28 -27.03 7.77
C ALA A 707 -5.79 -27.08 8.05
N PRO A 708 -6.36 -28.24 8.41
CA PRO A 708 -7.75 -28.35 8.82
C PRO A 708 -8.05 -27.51 10.06
N ASP A 709 -9.27 -26.98 10.16
CA ASP A 709 -9.82 -26.37 11.36
C ASP A 709 -10.38 -27.44 12.34
N THR A 710 -11.05 -26.99 13.40
CA THR A 710 -11.70 -27.84 14.39
C THR A 710 -12.81 -28.73 13.81
N GLU A 711 -13.36 -28.38 12.64
CA GLU A 711 -14.37 -29.17 11.92
C GLU A 711 -13.75 -30.11 10.86
N GLY A 712 -12.42 -30.15 10.78
CA GLY A 712 -11.70 -30.93 9.78
C GLY A 712 -11.87 -30.37 8.36
N TYR A 713 -12.15 -29.07 8.24
CA TYR A 713 -12.31 -28.37 6.96
C TYR A 713 -11.08 -27.51 6.66
N ALA A 714 -10.71 -27.38 5.39
CA ALA A 714 -9.76 -26.37 4.92
C ALA A 714 -10.06 -25.91 3.51
N LYS A 715 -9.76 -24.65 3.20
CA LYS A 715 -9.90 -24.08 1.85
C LYS A 715 -8.70 -23.22 1.47
N GLY A 716 -8.28 -23.31 0.21
CA GLY A 716 -7.31 -22.40 -0.38
C GLY A 716 -7.60 -22.12 -1.85
N GLU A 717 -6.88 -21.16 -2.42
CA GLU A 717 -6.98 -20.78 -3.82
C GLU A 717 -5.57 -20.67 -4.41
N LEU A 718 -5.44 -20.91 -5.72
CA LEU A 718 -4.23 -20.67 -6.51
C LEU A 718 -4.60 -19.98 -7.81
N TYR A 719 -4.03 -18.79 -8.03
CA TYR A 719 -4.12 -18.06 -9.29
C TYR A 719 -2.79 -18.19 -10.08
N LEU A 720 -2.88 -18.48 -11.37
CA LEU A 720 -1.77 -18.52 -12.30
C LEU A 720 -2.12 -17.83 -13.62
N ASP A 721 -1.16 -17.13 -14.20
CA ASP A 721 -1.15 -16.66 -15.59
C ASP A 721 0.30 -16.72 -16.11
N ASP A 722 0.60 -16.07 -17.23
CA ASP A 722 1.97 -15.98 -17.76
C ASP A 722 2.94 -15.16 -16.86
N GLY A 723 2.42 -14.50 -15.82
CA GLY A 723 3.19 -13.74 -14.86
C GLY A 723 3.55 -12.33 -15.30
N HIS A 724 3.28 -11.88 -16.54
CA HIS A 724 3.76 -10.57 -17.00
C HIS A 724 2.81 -9.77 -17.89
N SER A 725 1.96 -10.42 -18.68
CA SER A 725 1.18 -9.75 -19.73
C SER A 725 -0.26 -9.43 -19.30
N PHE A 726 -1.00 -8.72 -20.15
CA PHE A 726 -2.44 -8.53 -20.02
C PHE A 726 -3.27 -9.66 -20.66
N GLN A 727 -2.67 -10.79 -21.05
CA GLN A 727 -3.42 -11.91 -21.64
C GLN A 727 -4.46 -12.51 -20.68
N TYR A 728 -4.25 -12.49 -19.37
CA TYR A 728 -5.28 -12.85 -18.38
C TYR A 728 -6.57 -12.02 -18.57
N LEU A 729 -6.41 -10.74 -18.92
CA LEU A 729 -7.52 -9.81 -19.08
C LEU A 729 -8.17 -9.94 -20.46
N HIS A 730 -7.36 -9.92 -21.53
CA HIS A 730 -7.81 -9.82 -22.92
C HIS A 730 -8.13 -11.17 -23.57
N GLU A 731 -7.39 -12.21 -23.21
CA GLU A 731 -7.48 -13.55 -23.84
C GLU A 731 -7.92 -14.62 -22.83
N LYS A 732 -8.20 -14.22 -21.58
CA LYS A 732 -8.55 -15.12 -20.47
C LYS A 732 -7.49 -16.22 -20.23
N GLN A 733 -6.22 -15.91 -20.52
CA GLN A 733 -5.07 -16.78 -20.23
C GLN A 733 -4.72 -16.70 -18.74
N PHE A 734 -5.58 -17.26 -17.91
CA PHE A 734 -5.31 -17.51 -16.49
C PHE A 734 -5.94 -18.84 -16.06
N LEU A 735 -5.54 -19.30 -14.88
CA LEU A 735 -6.08 -20.44 -14.16
C LEU A 735 -6.37 -19.98 -12.73
N HIS A 736 -7.59 -20.26 -12.25
CA HIS A 736 -7.97 -20.06 -10.86
C HIS A 736 -8.49 -21.39 -10.32
N GLN A 737 -7.75 -21.95 -9.36
CA GLN A 737 -8.03 -23.23 -8.74
C GLN A 737 -8.42 -23.02 -7.27
N LYS A 738 -9.36 -23.84 -6.80
CA LYS A 738 -9.72 -23.95 -5.39
C LYS A 738 -9.38 -25.33 -4.89
N PHE A 739 -8.70 -25.35 -3.75
CA PHE A 739 -8.46 -26.55 -2.97
C PHE A 739 -9.45 -26.60 -1.81
N THR A 740 -10.04 -27.77 -1.55
CA THR A 740 -10.94 -27.97 -0.40
C THR A 740 -10.68 -29.31 0.24
N PHE A 741 -10.40 -29.29 1.54
CA PHE A 741 -10.28 -30.46 2.38
C PHE A 741 -11.53 -30.58 3.25
N HIS A 742 -12.24 -31.70 3.17
CA HIS A 742 -13.36 -31.97 4.06
C HIS A 742 -13.65 -33.47 4.08
N LYS A 743 -14.06 -34.02 5.23
CA LYS A 743 -14.38 -35.45 5.37
C LYS A 743 -13.29 -36.37 4.81
N GLN A 744 -12.03 -36.05 5.10
CA GLN A 744 -10.86 -36.81 4.64
C GLN A 744 -10.68 -36.88 3.12
N VAL A 745 -11.23 -35.89 2.39
CA VAL A 745 -11.04 -35.73 0.95
C VAL A 745 -10.44 -34.36 0.66
N LEU A 746 -9.27 -34.32 0.02
CA LEU A 746 -8.71 -33.10 -0.59
C LEU A 746 -9.12 -33.07 -2.05
N SER A 747 -9.80 -32.01 -2.48
CA SER A 747 -10.23 -31.81 -3.86
C SER A 747 -9.58 -30.57 -4.46
N SER A 748 -9.24 -30.64 -5.75
CA SER A 748 -8.91 -29.50 -6.60
C SER A 748 -10.00 -29.31 -7.64
N SER A 749 -10.45 -28.07 -7.79
CA SER A 749 -11.49 -27.72 -8.76
C SER A 749 -11.26 -26.33 -9.35
N CYS A 750 -11.53 -26.18 -10.64
CA CYS A 750 -11.52 -24.88 -11.29
C CYS A 750 -12.63 -23.97 -10.73
N THR A 751 -12.29 -22.74 -10.33
CA THR A 751 -13.26 -21.74 -9.82
C THR A 751 -13.79 -20.78 -10.86
N ASP A 752 -13.08 -20.63 -11.98
CA ASP A 752 -13.53 -19.81 -13.12
C ASP A 752 -13.20 -20.53 -14.44
N GLU A 753 -14.21 -21.21 -14.99
CA GLU A 753 -14.12 -21.96 -16.25
C GLU A 753 -13.82 -21.08 -17.47
N LYS A 754 -13.84 -19.74 -17.32
CA LYS A 754 -13.41 -18.82 -18.39
C LYS A 754 -11.91 -18.84 -18.62
N GLY A 755 -11.13 -19.25 -17.61
CA GLY A 755 -9.68 -19.34 -17.68
C GLY A 755 -9.21 -20.44 -18.64
N GLN A 756 -8.28 -20.10 -19.52
CA GLN A 756 -7.76 -20.99 -20.58
C GLN A 756 -6.26 -21.28 -20.45
N TYR A 757 -5.63 -20.86 -19.35
CA TYR A 757 -4.21 -21.13 -19.14
C TYR A 757 -4.02 -22.60 -18.78
N LEU A 758 -3.18 -23.30 -19.56
CA LEU A 758 -2.92 -24.73 -19.40
C LEU A 758 -1.48 -24.94 -18.91
N PRO A 759 -1.25 -24.89 -17.58
CA PRO A 759 0.07 -25.14 -17.04
C PRO A 759 0.45 -26.64 -17.14
N THR A 760 1.73 -26.89 -17.38
CA THR A 760 2.32 -28.24 -17.41
C THR A 760 2.75 -28.73 -16.03
N CYS A 761 2.81 -27.85 -15.04
CA CYS A 761 3.27 -28.14 -13.69
C CYS A 761 2.27 -29.00 -12.90
N ILE A 762 2.82 -29.70 -11.91
CA ILE A 762 2.10 -30.67 -11.10
C ILE A 762 2.14 -30.26 -9.63
N VAL A 763 1.16 -30.73 -8.87
CA VAL A 763 1.27 -30.90 -7.42
C VAL A 763 2.04 -32.20 -7.17
N GLU A 764 3.23 -32.06 -6.59
CA GLU A 764 4.16 -33.16 -6.33
C GLU A 764 4.12 -33.61 -4.87
N ARG A 765 3.79 -32.69 -3.95
CA ARG A 765 3.74 -32.94 -2.51
C ARG A 765 2.50 -32.33 -1.88
N VAL A 766 1.90 -33.04 -0.93
CA VAL A 766 0.81 -32.52 -0.09
C VAL A 766 1.14 -32.85 1.35
N ILE A 767 1.07 -31.84 2.22
CA ILE A 767 1.29 -31.96 3.66
C ILE A 767 -0.04 -31.63 4.34
N ILE A 768 -0.58 -32.57 5.12
CA ILE A 768 -1.85 -32.40 5.84
C ILE A 768 -1.55 -32.40 7.34
N LEU A 769 -1.91 -31.32 8.01
CA LEU A 769 -1.61 -31.05 9.41
C LEU A 769 -2.72 -31.54 10.34
N GLY A 770 -2.37 -31.90 11.57
CA GLY A 770 -3.35 -32.18 12.65
C GLY A 770 -4.27 -33.38 12.39
N LEU A 771 -3.88 -34.32 11.53
CA LEU A 771 -4.68 -35.50 11.23
C LEU A 771 -4.55 -36.51 12.38
N GLY A 772 -5.45 -36.49 13.37
CA GLY A 772 -5.27 -37.21 14.63
C GLY A 772 -5.15 -38.75 14.57
N GLN A 773 -5.38 -39.38 13.42
CA GLN A 773 -5.20 -40.82 13.22
C GLN A 773 -4.38 -41.09 11.96
N GLN A 774 -3.51 -42.10 12.04
CA GLN A 774 -2.76 -42.57 10.88
C GLN A 774 -3.72 -43.18 9.84
N PRO A 775 -3.65 -42.76 8.57
CA PRO A 775 -4.43 -43.39 7.50
C PRO A 775 -4.05 -44.85 7.30
N MET A 776 -5.02 -45.69 6.96
CA MET A 776 -4.81 -47.05 6.47
C MET A 776 -4.40 -47.05 5.00
N SER A 777 -4.98 -46.15 4.20
CA SER A 777 -4.65 -46.00 2.78
C SER A 777 -4.93 -44.59 2.28
N VAL A 778 -4.23 -44.19 1.22
CA VAL A 778 -4.46 -42.93 0.51
C VAL A 778 -4.54 -43.21 -0.98
N ALA A 779 -5.56 -42.69 -1.66
CA ALA A 779 -5.75 -42.87 -3.09
C ALA A 779 -6.09 -41.55 -3.78
N THR A 780 -5.51 -41.33 -4.96
CA THR A 780 -5.90 -40.25 -5.87
C THR A 780 -6.98 -40.72 -6.82
N CYS A 781 -7.97 -39.87 -7.09
CA CYS A 781 -9.01 -40.10 -8.07
C CYS A 781 -8.98 -38.95 -9.09
N LEU A 782 -8.80 -39.28 -10.36
CA LEU A 782 -8.92 -38.33 -11.47
C LEU A 782 -10.35 -38.38 -12.05
N LYS A 783 -10.70 -37.43 -12.92
CA LYS A 783 -12.00 -37.42 -13.64
C LYS A 783 -12.34 -38.71 -14.39
N ASP A 784 -11.37 -39.57 -14.70
CA ASP A 784 -11.60 -40.88 -15.34
C ASP A 784 -12.08 -41.97 -14.35
N GLY A 785 -12.22 -41.64 -13.06
CA GLY A 785 -12.72 -42.52 -12.00
C GLY A 785 -11.71 -43.59 -11.55
N LYS A 786 -10.47 -43.56 -12.02
CA LYS A 786 -9.45 -44.53 -11.60
C LYS A 786 -8.80 -44.08 -10.30
N GLU A 787 -8.97 -44.89 -9.25
CA GLU A 787 -8.20 -44.75 -8.02
C GLU A 787 -6.75 -45.22 -8.25
N LYS A 788 -5.78 -44.40 -7.86
CA LYS A 788 -4.36 -44.77 -7.80
C LYS A 788 -3.84 -44.56 -6.38
N GLU A 789 -3.32 -45.63 -5.80
CA GLU A 789 -2.73 -45.62 -4.46
C GLU A 789 -1.53 -44.65 -4.40
N VAL A 790 -1.44 -43.93 -3.27
CA VAL A 790 -0.41 -42.92 -3.00
C VAL A 790 0.47 -43.41 -1.86
N VAL A 791 1.78 -43.31 -2.06
CA VAL A 791 2.74 -43.56 -0.98
C VAL A 791 2.73 -42.36 -0.03
N PHE A 792 2.62 -42.64 1.26
CA PHE A 792 2.58 -41.62 2.30
C PHE A 792 3.46 -41.96 3.50
N THR A 793 3.83 -40.93 4.25
CA THR A 793 4.40 -41.05 5.58
C THR A 793 3.52 -40.31 6.57
N TYR A 794 3.47 -40.80 7.81
CA TYR A 794 2.69 -40.18 8.88
C TYR A 794 3.56 -40.07 10.14
N ASP A 795 3.72 -38.85 10.64
CA ASP A 795 4.40 -38.60 11.91
C ASP A 795 3.37 -38.53 13.04
N THR A 796 3.39 -39.56 13.90
CA THR A 796 2.48 -39.68 15.06
C THR A 796 2.72 -38.61 16.12
N LYS A 797 3.90 -37.97 16.17
CA LYS A 797 4.22 -36.94 17.16
C LYS A 797 3.62 -35.59 16.79
N THR A 798 3.61 -35.26 15.51
CA THR A 798 3.09 -33.98 14.99
C THR A 798 1.70 -34.14 14.37
N SER A 799 1.21 -35.37 14.19
CA SER A 799 -0.02 -35.71 13.48
C SER A 799 -0.03 -35.17 12.04
N VAL A 800 1.10 -35.33 11.35
CA VAL A 800 1.32 -34.81 9.99
C VAL A 800 1.37 -35.96 8.99
N LEU A 801 0.52 -35.89 7.98
CA LEU A 801 0.51 -36.79 6.83
C LEU A 801 1.24 -36.11 5.66
N THR A 802 2.27 -36.76 5.13
CA THR A 802 3.00 -36.30 3.95
C THR A 802 2.78 -37.25 2.79
N LEU A 803 2.26 -36.72 1.69
CA LEU A 803 2.09 -37.40 0.41
C LEU A 803 3.19 -36.92 -0.53
N GLU A 804 3.99 -37.83 -1.07
CA GLU A 804 5.11 -37.49 -1.96
C GLU A 804 4.96 -38.14 -3.34
N LYS A 805 5.71 -37.62 -4.32
CA LYS A 805 5.78 -38.14 -5.69
C LYS A 805 4.41 -38.20 -6.36
N LEU A 806 3.54 -37.25 -6.02
CA LEU A 806 2.31 -37.01 -6.73
C LEU A 806 2.62 -36.49 -8.14
N ALA A 807 1.71 -36.74 -9.08
CA ALA A 807 1.80 -36.27 -10.46
C ALA A 807 0.45 -35.69 -10.90
N LEU A 808 -0.15 -34.88 -10.02
CA LEU A 808 -1.46 -34.29 -10.23
C LEU A 808 -1.29 -32.98 -10.99
N ASN A 809 -1.80 -32.86 -12.21
CA ASN A 809 -1.70 -31.60 -12.95
C ASN A 809 -2.44 -30.48 -12.18
N VAL A 810 -1.78 -29.34 -12.01
CA VAL A 810 -2.34 -28.23 -11.20
C VAL A 810 -3.59 -27.62 -11.83
N GLY A 811 -3.75 -27.71 -13.15
CA GLY A 811 -4.91 -27.21 -13.89
C GLY A 811 -6.04 -28.23 -14.06
N ALA A 812 -5.87 -29.46 -13.57
CA ALA A 812 -6.89 -30.50 -13.64
C ALA A 812 -7.68 -30.62 -12.33
N ASP A 813 -8.92 -31.09 -12.43
CA ASP A 813 -9.70 -31.50 -11.26
C ASP A 813 -9.24 -32.89 -10.82
N TRP A 814 -9.02 -33.05 -9.52
CA TRP A 814 -8.61 -34.30 -8.89
C TRP A 814 -9.05 -34.34 -7.43
N GLU A 815 -9.15 -35.55 -6.88
CA GLU A 815 -9.42 -35.80 -5.46
C GLU A 815 -8.33 -36.69 -4.86
N ILE A 816 -8.07 -36.52 -3.57
CA ILE A 816 -7.25 -37.40 -2.73
C ILE A 816 -8.12 -37.86 -1.57
N HIS A 817 -8.40 -39.16 -1.51
CA HIS A 817 -9.16 -39.79 -0.44
C HIS A 817 -8.21 -40.40 0.59
N ILE A 818 -8.45 -40.10 1.86
CA ILE A 818 -7.69 -40.60 3.00
C ILE A 818 -8.62 -41.51 3.81
N LYS A 819 -8.28 -42.79 3.93
CA LYS A 819 -9.11 -43.83 4.55
C LYS A 819 -8.45 -44.41 5.79
#